data_AF-A0A1I3Y0Q4-F1
#
_entry.id   AF-A0A1I3Y0Q4-F1
#
_cell.length_a   1.000
_cell.length_b   1.000
_cell.length_c   1.000
_cell.angle_alpha   90.00
_cell.angle_beta   90.00
_cell.angle_gamma   90.00
#
_symmetry.space_group_name_H-M   'P 1'
#
loop_
_entity.id
_entity.type
_entity.pdbx_description
1 polymer ?
#
loop_
_entity_poly.entity_id
_entity_poly.type
_entity_poly.pdbx_seq_one_letter_code
_entity_poly.pdbx_strand_id
1 'polypeptide(L)'
;MHLKKIALIWLWIIAGIGMSLLYASDVSYPLHYELDYDQHYNRLLDRALFTQLDHSAVYRVQQDLAAVYHQDLNWKRDIRLSQQPLSDGVIGPVTLFWLQRFAHDFRIEPIGDYVDDLINRLEKIAEFSNLFPEETMILLSADFAEWNDTEPSIQRDLDYDIRRFGSFQALLDLVYRYRSLNELFYIPGMADDSVSSLFYYQLTQEDFKLLQSKTQIMAALQKLENKQFENFSLLEEAVSGVLQTYPNLFQRLLPAIQKYYRNKPFTITKAFIAFLNQAMMGDPHMAALNNVIAGLLETELVDIAYPAQTLFDHAAQAKIIAALGVCTASLHNQYTLSLIFSDEDFLALEKDLLNNQTYHNMPEIRKHLKLIRGLRQRSGACNETEQQDVNAFVSNLYANVVQPAIAFLYQKRPVFDTSATFEWDGSGCGCVLDKLSGTVYGFYPYWLADNEKQTVDFSVLTRVAYYGLSFDTSGSINHANDDKSNFDLKRFLKKNPFVQAARKHDSKVDWVIHKDRYFWDKTWGTLDSSQKANIFAKLSDDIFQLLTRTLDADYAKWTFGILPTPTQGDGVTFDFRGYPKDAVSIDLLNRFYDELTKRLNTAGNDYFVNIMVTQSELDEGFYRFTNLLERMTGIQPNDAPSSYQQLDIRDDLKSKILVLLEEPVTMTKKDLRLRIENGGLYGILRGLLLRNVIPVIEFDGHNWEQLEDDIVYFKDNFGGAGFWSMPLNEPAMPAELSGRCSEIQTIGGCLVRHFQQAERDGQPDSLLDQFVCENRHFFWTALMILAVLSFILLVSYQCSCRFYGKNKNLYFMVIFVTIIPALIVALLLLLYDPMLETLAEGNIPLIVVISGGILASIVFYLKQQSQRKRPTRPKQKAVIA
;
A
#
# COMPACT_ATOMS: atom_id res chain seq x y z
N MET A 1 -35.75 -27.98 -43.74
CA MET A 1 -36.84 -27.59 -42.81
C MET A 1 -36.31 -27.29 -41.39
N HIS A 2 -35.14 -26.63 -41.26
CA HIS A 2 -34.59 -26.21 -39.97
C HIS A 2 -34.20 -24.71 -39.91
N LEU A 3 -34.35 -23.95 -41.01
CA LEU A 3 -34.09 -22.50 -41.03
C LEU A 3 -35.29 -21.61 -40.62
N LYS A 4 -36.49 -22.18 -40.40
CA LYS A 4 -37.68 -21.42 -39.96
C LYS A 4 -37.89 -21.39 -38.44
N LYS A 5 -37.03 -22.05 -37.65
CA LYS A 5 -37.08 -22.01 -36.17
C LYS A 5 -36.06 -21.07 -35.53
N ILE A 6 -35.15 -20.49 -36.31
CA ILE A 6 -34.12 -19.55 -35.81
C ILE A 6 -34.57 -18.08 -35.94
N ALA A 7 -35.53 -17.78 -36.82
CA ALA A 7 -36.07 -16.43 -37.01
C ALA A 7 -37.14 -16.01 -35.97
N LEU A 8 -37.63 -16.94 -35.14
CA LEU A 8 -38.69 -16.67 -34.14
C LEU A 8 -38.16 -16.41 -32.72
N ILE A 9 -36.87 -16.71 -32.46
CA ILE A 9 -36.23 -16.48 -31.16
C ILE A 9 -35.63 -15.06 -31.10
N TRP A 10 -35.35 -14.45 -32.25
CA TRP A 10 -34.84 -13.07 -32.38
C TRP A 10 -35.90 -11.97 -32.22
N LEU A 11 -37.19 -12.31 -32.18
CA LEU A 11 -38.30 -11.35 -32.13
C LEU A 11 -38.93 -11.20 -30.73
N TRP A 12 -38.37 -11.86 -29.71
CA TRP A 12 -38.80 -11.75 -28.30
C TRP A 12 -37.91 -10.85 -27.43
N ILE A 13 -36.83 -10.28 -27.99
CA ILE A 13 -35.85 -9.47 -27.25
C ILE A 13 -36.11 -7.94 -27.39
N ILE A 14 -37.12 -7.50 -28.16
CA ILE A 14 -37.29 -6.07 -28.54
C ILE A 14 -38.56 -5.40 -27.93
N ALA A 15 -39.24 -5.99 -26.95
CA ALA A 15 -40.44 -5.35 -26.37
C ALA A 15 -40.42 -5.33 -24.83
N GLY A 16 -39.98 -4.21 -24.25
CA GLY A 16 -40.09 -3.99 -22.81
C GLY A 16 -39.43 -2.72 -22.27
N ILE A 17 -39.76 -1.54 -22.80
CA ILE A 17 -39.47 -0.25 -22.14
C ILE A 17 -40.74 0.62 -22.17
N GLY A 18 -41.09 1.20 -21.01
CA GLY A 18 -42.05 2.31 -20.85
C GLY A 18 -42.74 2.30 -19.48
N MET A 19 -42.20 2.97 -18.46
CA MET A 19 -42.66 4.26 -17.87
C MET A 19 -44.15 4.26 -17.44
N SER A 20 -44.55 4.63 -16.22
CA SER A 20 -44.45 6.00 -15.67
C SER A 20 -44.96 6.09 -14.20
N LEU A 21 -44.22 6.85 -13.38
CA LEU A 21 -44.62 8.00 -12.53
C LEU A 21 -45.72 7.97 -11.44
N LEU A 22 -45.32 8.64 -10.33
CA LEU A 22 -46.05 9.47 -9.34
C LEU A 22 -46.73 8.78 -8.15
N TYR A 23 -46.25 9.08 -6.94
CA TYR A 23 -46.98 9.95 -6.00
C TYR A 23 -46.03 10.56 -4.96
N ALA A 24 -46.25 11.85 -4.71
CA ALA A 24 -45.57 12.69 -3.74
C ALA A 24 -46.19 12.53 -2.33
N SER A 25 -45.39 12.81 -1.30
CA SER A 25 -45.89 13.45 -0.09
C SER A 25 -44.76 14.14 0.67
N ASP A 26 -44.96 15.45 0.85
CA ASP A 26 -44.23 16.35 1.73
C ASP A 26 -44.25 15.86 3.18
N VAL A 27 -43.11 15.93 3.87
CA VAL A 27 -43.08 16.33 5.27
C VAL A 27 -41.82 17.16 5.53
N SER A 28 -42.04 18.43 5.83
CA SER A 28 -41.07 19.39 6.32
C SER A 28 -40.94 19.27 7.83
N TYR A 29 -39.71 19.13 8.34
CA TYR A 29 -39.39 19.40 9.74
C TYR A 29 -38.18 20.34 9.83
N PRO A 30 -38.21 21.29 10.78
CA PRO A 30 -37.30 22.43 10.80
C PRO A 30 -35.91 22.05 11.32
N LEU A 31 -34.89 22.70 10.75
CA LEU A 31 -33.56 22.81 11.33
C LEU A 31 -33.68 23.35 12.77
N HIS A 32 -33.33 22.52 13.74
CA HIS A 32 -32.73 22.97 14.99
C HIS A 32 -31.29 22.52 14.98
N TYR A 33 -30.43 23.46 14.62
CA TYR A 33 -29.00 23.40 14.84
C TYR A 33 -28.78 23.80 16.29
N GLU A 34 -28.72 22.81 17.17
CA GLU A 34 -28.35 22.99 18.57
C GLU A 34 -26.82 22.84 18.65
N LEU A 35 -26.13 23.95 18.37
CA LEU A 35 -24.76 24.15 18.87
C LEU A 35 -24.89 24.38 20.37
N ASP A 36 -24.75 23.34 21.17
CA ASP A 36 -24.57 23.52 22.61
C ASP A 36 -23.37 22.69 23.09
N TYR A 37 -22.20 23.31 23.01
CA TYR A 37 -21.03 22.92 23.80
C TYR A 37 -20.45 24.12 24.59
N ASP A 38 -21.20 25.22 24.70
CA ASP A 38 -20.68 26.49 25.24
C ASP A 38 -21.41 26.99 26.50
N GLN A 39 -22.36 26.23 27.05
CA GLN A 39 -23.01 26.59 28.31
C GLN A 39 -22.74 25.57 29.40
N HIS A 40 -21.58 25.71 30.06
CA HIS A 40 -21.47 25.69 31.53
C HIS A 40 -20.01 25.82 31.98
N TYR A 41 -19.38 26.98 31.76
CA TYR A 41 -18.32 27.39 32.68
C TYR A 41 -19.01 27.74 34.00
N ASN A 42 -19.08 26.77 34.92
CA ASN A 42 -19.40 27.05 36.31
C ASN A 42 -18.54 28.24 36.76
N ARG A 43 -19.12 29.21 37.46
CA ARG A 43 -18.46 30.47 37.83
C ARG A 43 -17.21 30.21 38.68
N LEU A 44 -16.08 29.98 38.01
CA LEU A 44 -14.80 29.62 38.61
C LEU A 44 -14.06 30.86 39.13
N LEU A 45 -14.29 32.03 38.52
CA LEU A 45 -13.64 33.27 38.92
C LEU A 45 -14.54 34.12 39.84
N ASP A 46 -14.03 34.50 41.02
CA ASP A 46 -14.70 35.44 41.93
C ASP A 46 -14.48 36.88 41.46
N ARG A 47 -15.57 37.53 41.01
CA ARG A 47 -15.56 38.92 40.56
C ARG A 47 -15.03 39.89 41.62
N ALA A 48 -15.23 39.60 42.91
CA ALA A 48 -14.78 40.49 44.00
C ALA A 48 -13.25 40.62 44.04
N LEU A 49 -12.51 39.58 43.66
CA LEU A 49 -11.05 39.58 43.69
C LEU A 49 -10.44 40.49 42.62
N PHE A 50 -11.14 40.72 41.50
CA PHE A 50 -10.70 41.59 40.42
C PHE A 50 -11.02 43.08 40.65
N THR A 51 -11.74 43.42 41.73
CA THR A 51 -12.11 44.82 42.03
C THR A 51 -10.93 45.68 42.49
N GLN A 52 -9.79 45.06 42.79
CA GLN A 52 -8.57 45.74 43.23
C GLN A 52 -7.70 46.23 42.07
N LEU A 53 -8.00 45.81 40.83
CA LEU A 53 -7.24 46.21 39.64
C LEU A 53 -7.59 47.64 39.24
N ASP A 54 -6.56 48.45 38.97
CA ASP A 54 -6.76 49.79 38.44
C ASP A 54 -7.15 49.76 36.95
N HIS A 55 -7.69 50.88 36.46
CA HIS A 55 -8.13 51.00 35.07
C HIS A 55 -7.03 50.68 34.04
N SER A 56 -5.76 50.94 34.35
CA SER A 56 -4.65 50.65 33.44
C SER A 56 -4.34 49.16 33.36
N ALA A 57 -4.44 48.45 34.49
CA ALA A 57 -4.30 47.01 34.57
C ALA A 57 -5.43 46.29 33.85
N VAL A 58 -6.68 46.75 34.04
CA VAL A 58 -7.84 46.19 33.32
C VAL A 58 -7.72 46.38 31.81
N TYR A 59 -7.27 47.56 31.37
CA TYR A 59 -7.05 47.81 29.95
C TYR A 59 -5.98 46.89 29.35
N ARG A 60 -4.88 46.61 30.07
CA ARG A 60 -3.87 45.63 29.64
C ARG A 60 -4.45 44.22 29.53
N VAL A 61 -5.21 43.77 30.53
CA VAL A 61 -5.90 42.46 30.48
C VAL A 61 -6.80 42.34 29.25
N GLN A 62 -7.56 43.39 28.94
CA GLN A 62 -8.41 43.45 27.75
C GLN A 62 -7.60 43.40 26.44
N GLN A 63 -6.44 44.05 26.37
CA GLN A 63 -5.52 43.99 25.23
C GLN A 63 -4.90 42.59 25.05
N ASP A 64 -4.50 41.96 26.15
CA ASP A 64 -3.88 40.63 26.10
C ASP A 64 -4.90 39.56 25.69
N LEU A 65 -6.14 39.64 26.21
CA LEU A 65 -7.25 38.81 25.72
C LEU A 65 -7.51 39.02 24.23
N ALA A 66 -7.39 40.26 23.73
CA ALA A 66 -7.52 40.53 22.30
C ALA A 66 -6.42 39.85 21.50
N ALA A 67 -5.17 39.87 21.96
CA ALA A 67 -4.07 39.19 21.27
C ALA A 67 -4.34 37.68 21.13
N VAL A 68 -4.88 37.04 22.18
CA VAL A 68 -5.19 35.61 22.20
C VAL A 68 -6.41 35.26 21.34
N TYR A 69 -7.52 35.99 21.49
CA TYR A 69 -8.83 35.59 20.95
C TYR A 69 -9.30 36.41 19.73
N HIS A 70 -8.53 37.35 19.19
CA HIS A 70 -8.99 38.22 18.09
C HIS A 70 -9.56 37.48 16.87
N GLN A 71 -9.17 36.22 16.65
CA GLN A 71 -9.64 35.40 15.53
C GLN A 71 -10.97 34.69 15.82
N ASP A 72 -11.33 34.50 17.10
CA ASP A 72 -12.54 33.81 17.55
C ASP A 72 -13.82 34.58 17.15
N LEU A 73 -14.81 33.85 16.65
CA LEU A 73 -16.07 34.43 16.16
C LEU A 73 -16.91 35.06 17.27
N ASN A 74 -16.93 34.46 18.47
CA ASN A 74 -17.59 35.00 19.65
C ASN A 74 -16.86 36.25 20.15
N TRP A 75 -15.52 36.28 20.10
CA TRP A 75 -14.75 37.48 20.45
C TRP A 75 -15.10 38.66 19.54
N LYS A 76 -15.10 38.42 18.22
CA LYS A 76 -15.48 39.43 17.21
C LYS A 76 -16.93 39.91 17.37
N ARG A 77 -17.84 39.07 17.88
CA ARG A 77 -19.21 39.47 18.20
C ARG A 77 -19.23 40.38 19.42
N ASP A 78 -18.56 40.00 20.50
CA ASP A 78 -18.64 40.66 21.80
C ASP A 78 -17.94 42.03 21.81
N ILE A 79 -16.86 42.21 21.04
CA ILE A 79 -16.18 43.50 20.88
C ILE A 79 -17.04 44.55 20.14
N ARG A 80 -18.04 44.10 19.36
CA ARG A 80 -18.97 44.97 18.61
C ARG A 80 -20.21 45.37 19.43
N LEU A 81 -20.30 44.97 20.70
CA LEU A 81 -21.37 45.41 21.58
C LEU A 81 -21.28 46.92 21.81
N SER A 82 -22.44 47.57 21.93
CA SER A 82 -22.60 49.03 21.94
C SER A 82 -21.84 49.75 23.06
N GLN A 83 -21.44 49.05 24.12
CA GLN A 83 -20.66 49.57 25.26
C GLN A 83 -19.17 49.25 25.20
N GLN A 84 -18.69 48.55 24.16
CA GLN A 84 -17.29 48.12 24.00
C GLN A 84 -16.70 47.46 25.27
N PRO A 85 -17.36 46.45 25.85
CA PRO A 85 -17.03 45.89 27.18
C PRO A 85 -15.71 45.09 27.22
N LEU A 86 -14.93 45.11 26.14
CA LEU A 86 -13.62 44.47 26.01
C LEU A 86 -12.52 45.48 25.68
N SER A 87 -12.81 46.78 25.77
CA SER A 87 -11.84 47.86 25.59
C SER A 87 -12.17 49.12 26.40
N ASP A 88 -13.10 49.01 27.35
CA ASP A 88 -13.62 50.09 28.18
C ASP A 88 -12.82 50.30 29.49
N GLY A 89 -11.82 49.47 29.76
CA GLY A 89 -11.03 49.52 31.00
C GLY A 89 -11.80 49.08 32.24
N VAL A 90 -12.92 48.36 32.09
CA VAL A 90 -13.76 47.86 33.19
C VAL A 90 -13.90 46.34 33.14
N ILE A 91 -13.72 45.66 34.27
CA ILE A 91 -14.01 44.21 34.38
C ILE A 91 -15.53 44.02 34.53
N GLY A 92 -16.20 44.12 33.38
CA GLY A 92 -17.61 43.82 33.22
C GLY A 92 -17.87 42.31 33.09
N PRO A 93 -19.15 41.91 33.00
CA PRO A 93 -19.53 40.51 32.80
C PRO A 93 -18.88 39.86 31.58
N VAL A 94 -18.68 40.64 30.50
CA VAL A 94 -18.07 40.15 29.26
C VAL A 94 -16.56 39.95 29.43
N THR A 95 -15.82 40.90 30.00
CA THR A 95 -14.38 40.70 30.31
C THR A 95 -14.18 39.51 31.24
N LEU A 96 -15.04 39.35 32.26
CA LEU A 96 -14.96 38.25 33.20
C LEU A 96 -15.24 36.89 32.53
N PHE A 97 -16.16 36.84 31.56
CA PHE A 97 -16.41 35.64 30.75
C PHE A 97 -15.17 35.22 29.96
N TRP A 98 -14.49 36.18 29.31
CA TRP A 98 -13.29 35.87 28.54
C TRP A 98 -12.10 35.47 29.42
N LEU A 99 -11.99 36.04 30.63
CA LEU A 99 -11.03 35.56 31.63
C LEU A 99 -11.34 34.14 32.12
N GLN A 100 -12.62 33.79 32.28
CA GLN A 100 -13.05 32.43 32.64
C GLN A 100 -12.69 31.44 31.54
N ARG A 101 -12.97 31.80 30.28
CA ARG A 101 -12.59 31.00 29.12
C ARG A 101 -11.07 30.83 29.03
N PHE A 102 -10.30 31.89 29.24
CA PHE A 102 -8.85 31.81 29.29
C PHE A 102 -8.35 30.87 30.39
N ALA A 103 -8.88 30.99 31.60
CA ALA A 103 -8.52 30.09 32.69
C ALA A 103 -8.82 28.62 32.33
N HIS A 104 -9.95 28.35 31.68
CA HIS A 104 -10.30 27.01 31.22
C HIS A 104 -9.35 26.49 30.13
N ASP A 105 -9.12 27.28 29.07
CA ASP A 105 -8.31 26.92 27.91
C ASP A 105 -6.83 26.71 28.28
N PHE A 106 -6.36 27.30 29.37
CA PHE A 106 -4.99 27.10 29.86
C PHE A 106 -4.94 26.28 31.16
N ARG A 107 -6.04 25.61 31.50
CA ARG A 107 -6.19 24.71 32.65
C ARG A 107 -5.82 25.36 34.00
N ILE A 108 -5.92 26.69 34.10
CA ILE A 108 -5.58 27.44 35.31
C ILE A 108 -6.67 27.23 36.36
N GLU A 109 -6.28 26.72 37.53
CA GLU A 109 -7.20 26.47 38.64
C GLU A 109 -7.29 27.70 39.56
N PRO A 110 -8.47 28.30 39.74
CA PRO A 110 -8.63 29.49 40.57
C PRO A 110 -8.73 29.13 42.06
N ILE A 111 -7.61 28.70 42.63
CA ILE A 111 -7.49 28.32 44.04
C ILE A 111 -6.58 29.33 44.76
N GLY A 112 -7.05 29.89 45.87
CA GLY A 112 -6.28 30.87 46.66
C GLY A 112 -6.28 32.27 46.03
N ASP A 113 -5.15 32.98 46.13
CA ASP A 113 -4.97 34.33 45.56
C ASP A 113 -4.40 34.24 44.13
N TYR A 114 -5.23 33.75 43.20
CA TYR A 114 -4.81 33.36 41.85
C TYR A 114 -4.83 34.50 40.81
N VAL A 115 -5.29 35.70 41.18
CA VAL A 115 -5.54 36.80 40.22
C VAL A 115 -4.25 37.23 39.53
N ASP A 116 -3.17 37.40 40.28
CA ASP A 116 -1.88 37.80 39.72
C ASP A 116 -1.28 36.71 38.81
N ASP A 117 -1.41 35.44 39.20
CA ASP A 117 -0.93 34.31 38.38
C ASP A 117 -1.70 34.18 37.07
N LEU A 118 -3.01 34.39 37.11
CA LEU A 118 -3.87 34.41 35.92
C LEU A 118 -3.47 35.53 34.95
N ILE A 119 -3.25 36.74 35.47
CA ILE A 119 -2.86 37.91 34.66
C ILE A 119 -1.45 37.72 34.09
N ASN A 120 -0.50 37.28 34.91
CA ASN A 120 0.88 36.99 34.46
C ASN A 120 0.91 35.90 33.39
N ARG A 121 0.03 34.89 33.50
CA ARG A 121 -0.07 33.85 32.46
C ARG A 121 -0.72 34.38 31.20
N LEU A 122 -1.78 35.18 31.32
CA LEU A 122 -2.43 35.84 30.19
C LEU A 122 -1.45 36.70 29.38
N GLU A 123 -0.62 37.50 30.05
CA GLU A 123 0.42 38.31 29.40
C GLU A 123 1.39 37.42 28.60
N LYS A 124 1.89 36.33 29.20
CA LYS A 124 2.78 35.38 28.52
C LYS A 124 2.13 34.69 27.33
N ILE A 125 0.85 34.29 27.44
CA ILE A 125 0.14 33.67 26.32
C ILE A 125 -0.15 34.70 25.23
N ALA A 126 -0.49 35.94 25.56
CA ALA A 126 -0.64 37.01 24.58
C ALA A 126 0.67 37.27 23.81
N GLU A 127 1.81 37.24 24.50
CA GLU A 127 3.13 37.27 23.86
C GLU A 127 3.35 36.07 22.92
N PHE A 128 2.99 34.87 23.36
CA PHE A 128 3.06 33.64 22.56
C PHE A 128 2.17 33.75 21.31
N SER A 129 0.93 34.20 21.45
CA SER A 129 -0.05 34.30 20.36
C SER A 129 0.33 35.29 19.28
N ASN A 130 1.04 36.35 19.64
CA ASN A 130 1.61 37.27 18.67
C ASN A 130 2.78 36.67 17.87
N LEU A 131 3.51 35.70 18.44
CA LEU A 131 4.65 35.03 17.78
C LEU A 131 4.21 33.79 16.99
N PHE A 132 3.21 33.06 17.49
CA PHE A 132 2.77 31.76 16.99
C PHE A 132 1.23 31.74 16.88
N PRO A 133 0.65 32.51 15.94
CA PRO A 133 -0.79 32.67 15.83
C PRO A 133 -1.48 31.36 15.40
N GLU A 134 -0.85 30.54 14.56
CA GLU A 134 -1.41 29.27 14.10
C GLU A 134 -1.42 28.22 15.21
N GLU A 135 -0.33 28.10 15.96
CA GLU A 135 -0.24 27.19 17.11
C GLU A 135 -1.18 27.62 18.24
N THR A 136 -1.41 28.93 18.40
CA THR A 136 -2.42 29.45 19.31
C THR A 136 -3.82 28.99 18.92
N MET A 137 -4.17 29.01 17.62
CA MET A 137 -5.48 28.50 17.19
C MET A 137 -5.67 27.03 17.57
N ILE A 138 -4.61 26.23 17.51
CA ILE A 138 -4.65 24.83 17.93
C ILE A 138 -4.83 24.71 19.45
N LEU A 139 -4.05 25.45 20.24
CA LEU A 139 -4.20 25.43 21.71
C LEU A 139 -5.61 25.81 22.18
N LEU A 140 -6.30 26.63 21.39
CA LEU A 140 -7.68 27.09 21.64
C LEU A 140 -8.75 26.21 20.96
N SER A 141 -8.37 25.17 20.21
CA SER A 141 -9.32 24.33 19.48
C SER A 141 -9.97 23.27 20.38
N ALA A 142 -11.20 22.88 20.02
CA ALA A 142 -11.91 21.80 20.72
C ALA A 142 -11.19 20.45 20.54
N ASP A 143 -10.71 20.15 19.33
CA ASP A 143 -10.02 18.90 19.00
C ASP A 143 -8.73 18.71 19.83
N PHE A 144 -7.97 19.80 20.02
CA PHE A 144 -6.79 19.77 20.88
C PHE A 144 -7.14 19.54 22.35
N ALA A 145 -8.23 20.16 22.83
CA ALA A 145 -8.69 19.95 24.19
C ALA A 145 -9.16 18.50 24.42
N GLU A 146 -9.93 17.91 23.49
CA GLU A 146 -10.37 16.52 23.56
C GLU A 146 -9.20 15.54 23.51
N TRP A 147 -8.24 15.75 22.60
CA TRP A 147 -7.01 14.96 22.55
C TRP A 147 -6.27 14.97 23.89
N ASN A 148 -5.99 16.16 24.44
CA ASN A 148 -5.29 16.29 25.71
C ASN A 148 -6.05 15.59 26.86
N ASP A 149 -7.38 15.66 26.86
CA ASP A 149 -8.22 15.07 27.91
C ASP A 149 -8.28 13.52 27.85
N THR A 150 -8.03 12.94 26.68
CA THR A 150 -8.04 11.49 26.43
C THR A 150 -6.68 10.81 26.65
N GLU A 151 -5.61 11.58 26.85
CA GLU A 151 -4.29 11.05 27.18
C GLU A 151 -4.27 10.28 28.53
N PRO A 152 -3.36 9.30 28.71
CA PRO A 152 -3.17 8.62 29.99
C PRO A 152 -2.92 9.62 31.12
N SER A 153 -3.41 9.30 32.33
CA SER A 153 -3.48 10.27 33.44
C SER A 153 -2.17 11.00 33.73
N ILE A 154 -1.02 10.30 33.67
CA ILE A 154 0.30 10.89 33.89
C ILE A 154 0.65 11.91 32.79
N GLN A 155 0.35 11.59 31.53
CA GLN A 155 0.68 12.45 30.40
C GLN A 155 -0.24 13.67 30.34
N ARG A 156 -1.55 13.46 30.56
CA ARG A 156 -2.54 14.53 30.65
C ARG A 156 -2.18 15.56 31.73
N ASP A 157 -1.78 15.10 32.92
CA ASP A 157 -1.42 15.99 34.02
C ASP A 157 -0.19 16.85 33.67
N LEU A 158 0.82 16.26 33.01
CA LEU A 158 1.99 16.99 32.49
C LEU A 158 1.59 18.04 31.44
N ASP A 159 0.67 17.69 30.54
CA ASP A 159 0.23 18.59 29.48
C ASP A 159 -0.60 19.76 30.02
N TYR A 160 -1.41 19.49 31.04
CA TYR A 160 -2.10 20.54 31.78
C TYR A 160 -1.11 21.46 32.48
N ASP A 161 -0.05 20.92 33.09
CA ASP A 161 1.00 21.75 33.69
C ASP A 161 1.74 22.60 32.67
N ILE A 162 1.97 22.09 31.46
CA ILE A 162 2.51 22.86 30.34
C ILE A 162 1.56 24.00 29.95
N ARG A 163 0.25 23.75 29.87
CA ARG A 163 -0.75 24.79 29.56
C ARG A 163 -0.86 25.84 30.67
N ARG A 164 -0.74 25.45 31.94
CA ARG A 164 -0.78 26.34 33.10
C ARG A 164 0.49 27.19 33.25
N PHE A 165 1.66 26.57 33.13
CA PHE A 165 2.93 27.16 33.57
C PHE A 165 4.09 27.01 32.58
N GLY A 166 3.92 26.24 31.51
CA GLY A 166 4.96 25.93 30.53
C GLY A 166 5.57 27.15 29.84
N SER A 167 6.81 27.01 29.38
CA SER A 167 7.47 28.02 28.53
C SER A 167 6.88 28.02 27.12
N PHE A 168 7.26 28.99 26.28
CA PHE A 168 6.86 28.98 24.87
C PHE A 168 7.29 27.69 24.16
N GLN A 169 8.47 27.17 24.49
CA GLN A 169 8.93 25.88 23.96
C GLN A 169 8.00 24.75 24.37
N ALA A 170 7.63 24.67 25.64
CA ALA A 170 6.76 23.60 26.12
C ALA A 170 5.37 23.65 25.45
N LEU A 171 4.84 24.86 25.20
CA LEU A 171 3.59 25.05 24.45
C LEU A 171 3.72 24.62 22.98
N LEU A 172 4.83 24.97 22.31
CA LEU A 172 5.10 24.52 20.94
C LEU A 172 5.26 23.01 20.87
N ASP A 173 6.04 22.40 21.76
CA ASP A 173 6.25 20.96 21.82
C ASP A 173 4.91 20.22 22.01
N LEU A 174 4.03 20.76 22.84
CA LEU A 174 2.70 20.21 23.08
C LEU A 174 1.81 20.29 21.81
N VAL A 175 1.81 21.44 21.11
CA VAL A 175 1.09 21.60 19.84
C VAL A 175 1.66 20.69 18.75
N TYR A 176 2.97 20.58 18.64
CA TYR A 176 3.61 19.74 17.64
C TYR A 176 3.39 18.26 17.90
N ARG A 177 3.36 17.83 19.17
CA ARG A 177 2.96 16.47 19.50
C ARG A 177 1.52 16.20 19.06
N TYR A 178 0.59 17.11 19.36
CA TYR A 178 -0.78 17.01 18.86
C TYR A 178 -0.82 16.89 17.32
N ARG A 179 -0.14 17.78 16.60
CA ARG A 179 -0.07 17.74 15.13
C ARG A 179 0.48 16.42 14.61
N SER A 180 1.59 15.94 15.19
CA SER A 180 2.25 14.69 14.76
C SER A 180 1.39 13.44 14.93
N LEU A 181 0.44 13.47 15.88
CA LEU A 181 -0.44 12.35 16.20
C LEU A 181 -1.79 12.44 15.47
N ASN A 182 -2.30 13.65 15.22
CA ASN A 182 -3.69 13.86 14.80
C ASN A 182 -3.86 14.57 13.45
N GLU A 183 -2.87 15.31 12.96
CA GLU A 183 -2.93 15.92 11.63
C GLU A 183 -2.34 14.95 10.59
N LEU A 184 -3.21 14.15 9.96
CA LEU A 184 -2.98 13.79 8.56
C LEU A 184 -2.91 15.12 7.78
N PHE A 185 -1.74 15.44 7.23
CA PHE A 185 -1.44 16.72 6.59
C PHE A 185 -2.60 17.26 5.73
N TYR A 186 -3.30 18.26 6.26
CA TYR A 186 -4.20 19.10 5.50
C TYR A 186 -3.39 20.27 4.95
N ILE A 187 -3.15 20.29 3.63
CA ILE A 187 -2.73 21.50 2.94
C ILE A 187 -3.97 22.42 2.90
N PRO A 188 -3.96 23.59 3.56
CA PRO A 188 -5.11 24.48 3.51
C PRO A 188 -5.31 24.99 2.07
N GLY A 189 -6.31 24.45 1.39
CA GLY A 189 -6.76 24.98 0.09
C GLY A 189 -7.27 23.98 -0.95
N MET A 190 -7.09 22.67 -0.80
CA MET A 190 -7.60 21.69 -1.76
C MET A 190 -7.81 20.30 -1.12
N ALA A 191 -8.94 20.08 -0.45
CA ALA A 191 -9.50 18.75 -0.34
C ALA A 191 -11.01 18.90 -0.21
N ASP A 192 -11.71 18.55 -1.28
CA ASP A 192 -13.09 18.09 -1.19
C ASP A 192 -13.05 16.81 -0.34
N ASP A 193 -13.92 16.68 0.67
CA ASP A 193 -14.05 15.49 1.54
C ASP A 193 -14.39 14.20 0.74
N SER A 194 -14.50 14.30 -0.58
CA SER A 194 -14.74 13.25 -1.56
C SER A 194 -13.48 12.54 -2.09
N VAL A 195 -12.26 13.09 -1.91
CA VAL A 195 -11.04 12.56 -2.54
C VAL A 195 -10.28 11.64 -1.57
N SER A 196 -10.18 10.34 -1.91
CA SER A 196 -9.37 9.38 -1.14
C SER A 196 -7.89 9.73 -1.24
N SER A 197 -7.27 10.04 -0.10
CA SER A 197 -5.83 10.24 0.01
C SER A 197 -5.11 8.90 0.11
N LEU A 198 -4.12 8.68 -0.74
CA LEU A 198 -3.22 7.55 -0.65
C LEU A 198 -1.81 8.06 -0.41
N PHE A 199 -1.11 7.46 0.55
CA PHE A 199 0.26 7.79 0.87
C PHE A 199 1.15 6.55 0.76
N TYR A 200 2.43 6.79 0.50
CA TYR A 200 3.50 5.81 0.71
C TYR A 200 4.59 6.44 1.58
N TYR A 201 5.49 5.61 2.10
CA TYR A 201 6.48 6.02 3.09
C TYR A 201 7.88 5.70 2.55
N GLN A 202 8.69 6.73 2.31
CA GLN A 202 10.01 6.67 1.68
C GLN A 202 10.84 7.88 2.09
N LEU A 203 12.10 7.66 2.47
CA LEU A 203 13.09 8.74 2.57
C LEU A 203 13.92 8.80 1.30
N THR A 204 14.04 9.99 0.72
CA THR A 204 14.84 10.22 -0.49
C THR A 204 16.24 10.74 -0.15
N GLN A 205 17.14 10.70 -1.11
CA GLN A 205 18.47 11.32 -0.99
C GLN A 205 18.38 12.82 -0.61
N GLU A 206 17.33 13.53 -1.03
CA GLU A 206 17.11 14.93 -0.68
C GLU A 206 16.67 15.10 0.79
N ASP A 207 15.83 14.18 1.28
CA ASP A 207 15.41 14.17 2.68
C ASP A 207 16.60 13.98 3.63
N PHE A 208 17.57 13.13 3.28
CA PHE A 208 18.79 12.95 4.09
C PHE A 208 19.69 14.20 4.11
N LYS A 209 19.74 14.96 3.01
CA LYS A 209 20.41 16.27 3.01
C LYS A 209 19.75 17.24 3.99
N LEU A 210 18.41 17.21 4.10
CA LEU A 210 17.67 18.00 5.08
C LEU A 210 17.95 17.54 6.52
N LEU A 211 17.92 16.24 6.79
CA LEU A 211 18.19 15.66 8.12
C LEU A 211 19.60 15.99 8.64
N GLN A 212 20.58 16.12 7.75
CA GLN A 212 21.96 16.46 8.07
C GLN A 212 22.23 17.98 8.10
N SER A 213 21.28 18.79 7.60
CA SER A 213 21.48 20.22 7.36
C SER A 213 21.66 21.05 8.62
N LYS A 214 20.89 20.77 9.68
CA LYS A 214 20.96 21.53 10.93
C LYS A 214 22.34 21.39 11.59
N THR A 215 22.96 20.22 11.57
CA THR A 215 24.33 20.04 12.07
C THR A 215 25.33 20.90 11.30
N GLN A 216 25.19 20.97 9.97
CA GLN A 216 26.04 21.81 9.12
C GLN A 216 25.81 23.31 9.35
N ILE A 217 24.55 23.72 9.47
CA ILE A 217 24.16 25.10 9.82
C ILE A 217 24.74 25.49 11.17
N MET A 218 24.62 24.63 12.18
CA MET A 218 25.16 24.90 13.51
C MET A 218 26.69 25.02 13.50
N ALA A 219 27.39 24.14 12.76
CA ALA A 219 28.83 24.25 12.58
C ALA A 219 29.23 25.54 11.84
N ALA A 220 28.45 25.97 10.85
CA ALA A 220 28.68 27.22 10.13
C ALA A 220 28.40 28.46 11.00
N LEU A 221 27.34 28.45 11.81
CA LEU A 221 27.04 29.49 12.80
C LEU A 221 28.13 29.59 13.86
N GLN A 222 28.67 28.46 14.32
CA GLN A 222 29.81 28.42 15.27
C GLN A 222 31.08 29.06 14.70
N LYS A 223 31.33 28.99 13.38
CA LYS A 223 32.45 29.71 12.73
C LYS A 223 32.29 31.23 12.76
N LEU A 224 31.08 31.73 13.04
CA LEU A 224 30.81 33.15 13.22
C LEU A 224 30.88 33.59 14.69
N GLU A 225 31.12 32.67 15.63
CA GLU A 225 31.22 32.99 17.06
C GLU A 225 32.30 34.05 17.31
N ASN A 226 31.95 35.05 18.12
CA ASN A 226 32.77 36.21 18.51
C ASN A 226 33.09 37.18 17.36
N LYS A 227 32.49 37.04 16.17
CA LYS A 227 32.57 38.06 15.12
C LYS A 227 31.63 39.22 15.43
N GLN A 228 32.16 40.43 15.30
CA GLN A 228 31.41 41.70 15.47
C GLN A 228 31.14 42.33 14.11
N PHE A 229 29.94 42.85 13.94
CA PHE A 229 29.47 43.53 12.73
C PHE A 229 29.17 45.00 13.03
N GLU A 230 29.37 45.87 12.03
CA GLU A 230 29.20 47.32 12.20
C GLU A 230 27.73 47.74 12.30
N ASN A 231 26.83 46.97 11.66
CA ASN A 231 25.41 47.23 11.63
C ASN A 231 24.62 45.92 11.47
N PHE A 232 23.31 45.99 11.70
CA PHE A 232 22.42 44.83 11.59
C PHE A 232 22.41 44.23 10.18
N SER A 233 22.52 45.04 9.12
CA SER A 233 22.48 44.57 7.72
C SER A 233 23.65 43.62 7.39
N LEU A 234 24.85 43.90 7.91
CA LEU A 234 26.01 43.03 7.71
C LEU A 234 25.92 41.73 8.54
N LEU A 235 25.29 41.80 9.73
CA LEU A 235 24.98 40.61 10.52
C LEU A 235 23.92 39.76 9.81
N GLU A 236 22.88 40.41 9.28
CA GLU A 236 21.82 39.80 8.50
C GLU A 236 22.38 39.06 7.27
N GLU A 237 23.26 39.71 6.51
CA GLU A 237 23.95 39.10 5.36
C GLU A 237 24.80 37.89 5.79
N ALA A 238 25.52 37.98 6.90
CA ALA A 238 26.34 36.88 7.40
C ALA A 238 25.50 35.67 7.86
N VAL A 239 24.36 35.90 8.53
CA VAL A 239 23.46 34.82 8.96
C VAL A 239 22.67 34.26 7.76
N SER A 240 22.23 35.12 6.84
CA SER A 240 21.59 34.74 5.57
C SER A 240 22.52 33.88 4.72
N GLY A 241 23.82 34.22 4.65
CA GLY A 241 24.83 33.42 3.94
C GLY A 241 25.02 32.02 4.51
N VAL A 242 24.88 31.84 5.84
CA VAL A 242 24.88 30.51 6.47
C VAL A 242 23.59 29.73 6.13
N LEU A 243 22.47 30.43 6.01
CA LEU A 243 21.15 29.88 5.69
C LEU A 243 20.79 30.00 4.20
N GLN A 244 21.77 30.19 3.31
CA GLN A 244 21.53 30.49 1.89
C GLN A 244 20.74 29.38 1.18
N THR A 245 20.89 28.14 1.64
CA THR A 245 20.18 26.95 1.14
C THR A 245 18.75 26.86 1.69
N TYR A 246 18.40 27.68 2.69
CA TYR A 246 17.11 27.70 3.40
C TYR A 246 16.54 29.13 3.50
N PRO A 247 16.30 29.82 2.36
CA PRO A 247 15.88 31.22 2.36
C PRO A 247 14.55 31.44 3.09
N ASN A 248 13.61 30.49 2.99
CA ASN A 248 12.32 30.56 3.68
C ASN A 248 12.47 30.47 5.21
N LEU A 249 13.38 29.63 5.72
CA LEU A 249 13.68 29.56 7.15
C LEU A 249 14.28 30.87 7.63
N PHE A 250 15.25 31.43 6.90
CA PHE A 250 15.85 32.70 7.25
C PHE A 250 14.81 33.82 7.34
N GLN A 251 13.89 33.90 6.38
CA GLN A 251 12.78 34.88 6.40
C GLN A 251 11.88 34.71 7.63
N ARG A 252 11.58 33.48 8.05
CA ARG A 252 10.82 33.22 9.28
C ARG A 252 11.59 33.61 10.55
N LEU A 253 12.90 33.39 10.59
CA LEU A 253 13.74 33.70 11.75
C LEU A 253 14.10 35.19 11.86
N LEU A 254 14.07 35.93 10.75
CA LEU A 254 14.52 37.32 10.66
C LEU A 254 13.86 38.24 11.71
N PRO A 255 12.53 38.23 11.95
CA PRO A 255 11.91 39.04 13.00
C PRO A 255 12.45 38.72 14.41
N ALA A 256 12.74 37.45 14.68
CA ALA A 256 13.28 37.00 15.96
C ALA A 256 14.75 37.44 16.14
N ILE A 257 15.54 37.38 15.07
CA ILE A 257 16.93 37.88 15.03
C ILE A 257 16.96 39.40 15.26
N GLN A 258 16.08 40.15 14.59
CA GLN A 258 15.92 41.60 14.78
C GLN A 258 15.58 41.94 16.24
N LYS A 259 14.64 41.20 16.84
CA LYS A 259 14.25 41.37 18.24
C LYS A 259 15.41 41.04 19.20
N TYR A 260 16.17 39.98 18.94
CA TYR A 260 17.31 39.59 19.77
C TYR A 260 18.39 40.68 19.86
N TYR A 261 18.67 41.36 18.74
CA TYR A 261 19.71 42.40 18.66
C TYR A 261 19.25 43.83 18.94
N ARG A 262 17.95 44.08 19.15
CA ARG A 262 17.38 45.43 19.34
C ARG A 262 18.15 46.28 20.38
N ASN A 263 18.65 45.65 21.45
CA ASN A 263 19.39 46.31 22.53
C ASN A 263 20.75 45.64 22.84
N LYS A 264 21.34 44.93 21.86
CA LYS A 264 22.60 44.18 22.04
C LYS A 264 23.62 44.61 20.98
N PRO A 265 24.93 44.54 21.26
CA PRO A 265 25.94 44.70 20.22
C PRO A 265 25.76 43.63 19.14
N PHE A 266 26.02 43.97 17.88
CA PHE A 266 25.95 43.06 16.73
C PHE A 266 27.14 42.09 16.72
N THR A 267 27.31 41.34 17.80
CA THR A 267 28.32 40.30 17.96
C THR A 267 27.63 38.95 18.05
N ILE A 268 28.01 38.02 17.19
CA ILE A 268 27.48 36.65 17.24
C ILE A 268 28.09 35.96 18.47
N THR A 269 27.25 35.67 19.47
CA THR A 269 27.65 35.06 20.74
C THR A 269 27.17 33.62 20.84
N LYS A 270 27.76 32.82 21.74
CA LYS A 270 27.23 31.48 22.07
C LYS A 270 25.74 31.52 22.45
N ALA A 271 25.31 32.54 23.18
CA ALA A 271 23.92 32.74 23.55
C ALA A 271 23.01 33.00 22.33
N PHE A 272 23.49 33.73 21.32
CA PHE A 272 22.77 33.94 20.07
C PHE A 272 22.69 32.67 19.23
N ILE A 273 23.79 31.92 19.14
CA ILE A 273 23.82 30.64 18.43
C ILE A 273 22.88 29.62 19.12
N ALA A 274 22.86 29.59 20.45
CA ALA A 274 21.90 28.78 21.21
C ALA A 274 20.45 29.22 20.98
N PHE A 275 20.19 30.53 20.93
CA PHE A 275 18.89 31.09 20.58
C PHE A 275 18.44 30.68 19.17
N LEU A 276 19.32 30.76 18.17
CA LEU A 276 19.01 30.30 16.82
C LEU A 276 18.78 28.79 16.76
N ASN A 277 19.62 28.00 17.43
CA ASN A 277 19.41 26.55 17.53
C ASN A 277 18.03 26.22 18.09
N GLN A 278 17.61 26.96 19.12
CA GLN A 278 16.31 26.81 19.74
C GLN A 278 15.16 27.30 18.86
N ALA A 279 15.33 28.41 18.16
CA ALA A 279 14.33 28.89 17.20
C ALA A 279 14.18 27.97 15.98
N MET A 280 15.18 27.14 15.68
CA MET A 280 15.15 26.08 14.67
C MET A 280 14.68 24.72 15.24
N MET A 281 14.45 24.58 16.55
CA MET A 281 13.88 23.36 17.13
C MET A 281 12.37 23.33 16.88
N GLY A 282 11.87 22.24 16.30
CA GLY A 282 10.44 22.08 15.97
C GLY A 282 10.05 22.52 14.56
N ASP A 283 10.98 23.10 13.78
CA ASP A 283 10.72 23.38 12.37
C ASP A 283 10.80 22.07 11.57
N PRO A 284 9.74 21.68 10.83
CA PRO A 284 9.72 20.43 10.07
C PRO A 284 10.81 20.34 9.00
N HIS A 285 11.42 21.48 8.60
CA HIS A 285 12.55 21.52 7.67
C HIS A 285 13.93 21.59 8.34
N MET A 286 14.00 21.61 9.68
CA MET A 286 15.26 21.63 10.47
C MET A 286 15.32 20.50 11.50
N ALA A 287 14.57 19.42 11.28
CA ALA A 287 14.78 18.18 12.00
C ALA A 287 16.23 17.71 11.82
N ALA A 288 16.96 17.56 12.93
CA ALA A 288 18.27 16.94 12.94
C ALA A 288 18.14 15.54 13.50
N LEU A 289 18.57 14.56 12.71
CA LEU A 289 18.82 13.23 13.22
C LEU A 289 20.32 13.09 13.53
N ASN A 290 20.65 12.33 14.57
CA ASN A 290 22.03 11.99 14.88
C ASN A 290 22.73 11.41 13.63
N ASN A 291 23.94 11.86 13.30
CA ASN A 291 24.65 11.45 12.09
C ASN A 291 24.85 9.93 11.96
N VAL A 292 24.99 9.20 13.08
CA VAL A 292 25.14 7.74 13.09
C VAL A 292 23.85 7.06 12.64
N ILE A 293 22.70 7.50 13.18
CA ILE A 293 21.39 6.97 12.78
C ILE A 293 21.04 7.44 11.37
N ALA A 294 21.29 8.71 11.04
CA ALA A 294 21.03 9.26 9.71
C ALA A 294 21.82 8.51 8.64
N GLY A 295 23.12 8.23 8.87
CA GLY A 295 23.95 7.46 7.95
C GLY A 295 23.49 6.01 7.79
N LEU A 296 23.04 5.37 8.87
CA LEU A 296 22.43 4.04 8.80
C LEU A 296 21.17 4.06 7.92
N LEU A 297 20.21 4.94 8.22
CA LEU A 297 18.95 4.99 7.47
C LEU A 297 19.18 5.43 6.01
N GLU A 298 20.16 6.30 5.75
CA GLU A 298 20.55 6.70 4.39
C GLU A 298 21.11 5.53 3.60
N THR A 299 21.90 4.67 4.24
CA THR A 299 22.46 3.49 3.55
C THR A 299 21.40 2.43 3.31
N GLU A 300 20.47 2.25 4.26
CA GLU A 300 19.60 1.07 4.29
C GLU A 300 18.16 1.31 3.83
N LEU A 301 17.66 2.55 3.84
CA LEU A 301 16.25 2.85 3.55
C LEU A 301 16.05 3.95 2.49
N VAL A 302 17.13 4.47 1.90
CA VAL A 302 17.02 5.50 0.86
C VAL A 302 16.30 4.96 -0.37
N ASP A 303 15.33 5.74 -0.84
CA ASP A 303 14.51 5.45 -2.01
C ASP A 303 13.71 4.13 -1.93
N ILE A 304 13.53 3.55 -0.74
CA ILE A 304 12.66 2.38 -0.51
C ILE A 304 11.25 2.83 -0.14
N ALA A 305 10.25 2.41 -0.92
CA ALA A 305 8.87 2.81 -0.75
C ALA A 305 8.02 1.72 -0.07
N TYR A 306 7.46 2.05 1.10
CA TYR A 306 6.56 1.17 1.84
C TYR A 306 5.09 1.60 1.66
N PRO A 307 4.13 0.64 1.59
CA PRO A 307 2.72 0.94 1.41
C PRO A 307 2.03 1.47 2.68
N ALA A 308 2.66 1.28 3.85
CA ALA A 308 2.10 1.64 5.15
C ALA A 308 3.18 2.23 6.07
N GLN A 309 2.77 3.16 6.93
CA GLN A 309 3.66 3.77 7.91
C GLN A 309 4.30 2.73 8.82
N THR A 310 3.47 1.82 9.34
CA THR A 310 3.91 0.79 10.28
C THR A 310 5.00 -0.10 9.67
N LEU A 311 4.97 -0.38 8.38
CA LEU A 311 6.00 -1.19 7.71
C LEU A 311 7.34 -0.43 7.65
N PHE A 312 7.31 0.85 7.26
CA PHE A 312 8.49 1.71 7.29
C PHE A 312 9.06 1.82 8.72
N ASP A 313 8.20 2.05 9.71
CA ASP A 313 8.58 2.23 11.10
C ASP A 313 9.27 0.96 11.66
N HIS A 314 8.75 -0.22 11.32
CA HIS A 314 9.36 -1.50 11.70
C HIS A 314 10.67 -1.76 10.94
N ALA A 315 10.76 -1.41 9.66
CA ALA A 315 12.01 -1.49 8.90
C ALA A 315 13.11 -0.63 9.54
N ALA A 316 12.82 0.64 9.84
CA ALA A 316 13.75 1.52 10.52
C ALA A 316 14.19 0.97 11.90
N GLN A 317 13.25 0.45 12.69
CA GLN A 317 13.57 -0.20 13.97
C GLN A 317 14.43 -1.46 13.77
N ALA A 318 14.15 -2.28 12.77
CA ALA A 318 14.91 -3.49 12.47
C ALA A 318 16.36 -3.17 12.08
N LYS A 319 16.58 -2.15 11.23
CA LYS A 319 17.93 -1.69 10.87
C LYS A 319 18.67 -1.15 12.11
N ILE A 320 17.99 -0.40 12.98
CA ILE A 320 18.58 0.09 14.24
C ILE A 320 18.96 -1.07 15.17
N ILE A 321 18.09 -2.08 15.35
CA ILE A 321 18.40 -3.27 16.15
C ILE A 321 19.63 -4.00 15.59
N ALA A 322 19.68 -4.20 14.27
CA ALA A 322 20.81 -4.83 13.60
C ALA A 322 22.11 -4.04 13.83
N ALA A 323 22.06 -2.72 13.68
CA ALA A 323 23.21 -1.84 13.86
C ALA A 323 23.72 -1.77 15.31
N LEU A 324 22.85 -1.97 16.31
CA LEU A 324 23.28 -2.10 17.70
C LEU A 324 24.15 -3.35 17.93
N GLY A 325 24.07 -4.37 17.06
CA GLY A 325 24.91 -5.57 17.13
C GLY A 325 24.71 -6.42 18.38
N VAL A 326 23.51 -6.37 18.98
CA VAL A 326 23.14 -7.12 20.18
C VAL A 326 22.28 -8.34 19.83
N CYS A 327 22.23 -9.33 20.74
CA CYS A 327 21.40 -10.53 20.59
C CYS A 327 21.72 -11.40 19.36
N THR A 328 22.97 -11.33 18.89
CA THR A 328 23.44 -11.99 17.67
C THR A 328 23.88 -13.43 17.96
N ALA A 329 22.92 -14.33 18.19
CA ALA A 329 23.20 -15.72 18.56
C ALA A 329 24.03 -16.50 17.53
N SER A 330 23.96 -16.12 16.25
CA SER A 330 24.70 -16.78 15.17
C SER A 330 24.60 -15.97 13.86
N LEU A 331 25.21 -14.78 13.80
CA LEU A 331 25.26 -14.03 12.53
C LEU A 331 26.27 -14.69 11.59
N HIS A 332 25.78 -15.58 10.73
CA HIS A 332 26.52 -16.01 9.53
C HIS A 332 26.28 -15.07 8.34
N ASN A 333 25.27 -14.20 8.45
CA ASN A 333 24.91 -13.25 7.41
C ASN A 333 25.90 -12.07 7.39
N GLN A 334 26.68 -11.98 6.32
CA GLN A 334 27.73 -10.96 6.18
C GLN A 334 27.16 -9.55 6.08
N TYR A 335 26.01 -9.39 5.44
CA TYR A 335 25.35 -8.08 5.32
C TYR A 335 24.93 -7.56 6.70
N THR A 336 24.28 -8.37 7.54
CA THR A 336 23.89 -7.91 8.89
C THR A 336 25.10 -7.57 9.77
N LEU A 337 26.22 -8.28 9.59
CA LEU A 337 27.47 -7.94 10.28
C LEU A 337 28.04 -6.58 9.83
N SER A 338 27.87 -6.21 8.55
CA SER A 338 28.31 -4.90 8.05
C SER A 338 27.50 -3.71 8.58
N LEU A 339 26.29 -3.95 9.10
CA LEU A 339 25.46 -2.88 9.69
C LEU A 339 25.90 -2.49 11.10
N ILE A 340 26.66 -3.34 11.80
CA ILE A 340 26.99 -3.13 13.21
C ILE A 340 27.80 -1.84 13.37
N PHE A 341 27.30 -0.92 14.19
CA PHE A 341 28.02 0.30 14.53
C PHE A 341 29.40 -0.02 15.10
N SER A 342 30.40 0.73 14.65
CA SER A 342 31.71 0.72 15.28
C SER A 342 31.59 1.15 16.75
N ASP A 343 32.58 0.79 17.58
CA ASP A 343 32.60 1.24 18.98
C ASP A 343 32.71 2.77 19.09
N GLU A 344 33.29 3.43 18.08
CA GLU A 344 33.36 4.89 17.99
C GLU A 344 31.97 5.49 17.69
N ASP A 345 31.26 4.96 16.70
CA ASP A 345 29.92 5.41 16.33
C ASP A 345 28.90 5.17 17.44
N PHE A 346 28.96 4.00 18.09
CA PHE A 346 28.09 3.71 19.23
C PHE A 346 28.37 4.67 20.41
N LEU A 347 29.64 4.98 20.67
CA LEU A 347 30.00 5.97 21.71
C LEU A 347 29.54 7.39 21.33
N ALA A 348 29.59 7.75 20.05
CA ALA A 348 29.07 9.03 19.57
C ALA A 348 27.56 9.13 19.75
N LEU A 349 26.82 8.07 19.39
CA LEU A 349 25.38 7.96 19.61
C LEU A 349 25.03 8.06 21.10
N GLU A 350 25.74 7.31 21.95
CA GLU A 350 25.50 7.33 23.39
C GLU A 350 25.71 8.73 23.99
N LYS A 351 26.78 9.43 23.60
CA LYS A 351 27.06 10.79 24.06
C LYS A 351 25.97 11.76 23.64
N ASP A 352 25.46 11.65 22.41
CA ASP A 352 24.40 12.50 21.92
C ASP A 352 23.09 12.26 22.69
N LEU A 353 22.70 10.98 22.84
CA LEU A 353 21.51 10.58 23.60
C LEU A 353 21.53 11.04 25.06
N LEU A 354 22.70 11.08 25.71
CA LEU A 354 22.83 11.50 27.11
C LEU A 354 22.94 13.02 27.32
N ASN A 355 23.42 13.77 26.32
CA ASN A 355 23.73 15.19 26.46
C ASN A 355 22.69 16.11 25.82
N ASN A 356 21.91 15.61 24.86
CA ASN A 356 20.92 16.41 24.16
C ASN A 356 19.63 16.50 24.99
N GLN A 357 19.26 17.73 25.35
CA GLN A 357 18.08 18.00 26.18
C GLN A 357 16.77 17.58 25.52
N THR A 358 16.75 17.44 24.18
CA THR A 358 15.60 16.97 23.41
C THR A 358 15.21 15.53 23.74
N TYR A 359 16.11 14.71 24.29
CA TYR A 359 15.87 13.28 24.54
C TYR A 359 15.55 12.93 26.01
N HIS A 360 15.29 13.93 26.86
CA HIS A 360 15.01 13.73 28.29
C HIS A 360 13.78 12.87 28.58
N ASN A 361 12.88 12.71 27.60
CA ASN A 361 11.64 11.93 27.76
C ASN A 361 11.82 10.42 27.51
N MET A 362 13.00 9.95 27.06
CA MET A 362 13.24 8.52 26.92
C MET A 362 13.32 7.82 28.29
N PRO A 363 12.40 6.87 28.58
CA PRO A 363 12.39 6.18 29.86
C PRO A 363 13.67 5.38 30.07
N GLU A 364 14.26 5.47 31.27
CA GLU A 364 15.36 4.61 31.71
C GLU A 364 16.58 4.59 30.76
N ILE A 365 16.80 5.67 29.97
CA ILE A 365 17.80 5.68 28.89
C ILE A 365 19.21 5.24 29.35
N ARG A 366 19.64 5.67 30.54
CA ARG A 366 20.94 5.28 31.13
C ARG A 366 21.01 3.79 31.44
N LYS A 367 19.91 3.20 31.93
CA LYS A 367 19.80 1.77 32.24
C LYS A 367 19.87 0.96 30.94
N HIS A 368 19.10 1.35 29.92
CA HIS A 368 19.11 0.68 28.63
C HIS A 368 20.48 0.78 27.94
N LEU A 369 21.11 1.95 27.89
CA LEU A 369 22.45 2.11 27.30
C LEU A 369 23.51 1.24 28.01
N LYS A 370 23.43 1.12 29.34
CA LYS A 370 24.31 0.22 30.10
C LYS A 370 24.07 -1.25 29.73
N LEU A 371 22.82 -1.66 29.57
CA LEU A 371 22.45 -3.00 29.11
C LEU A 371 23.00 -3.26 27.70
N ILE A 372 22.72 -2.39 26.73
CA ILE A 372 23.17 -2.52 25.34
C ILE A 372 24.70 -2.64 25.28
N ARG A 373 25.44 -1.79 26.01
CA ARG A 373 26.90 -1.89 26.08
C ARG A 373 27.37 -3.25 26.60
N GLY A 374 26.73 -3.75 27.66
CA GLY A 374 27.04 -5.07 28.23
C GLY A 374 26.78 -6.21 27.23
N LEU A 375 25.66 -6.14 26.51
CA LEU A 375 25.28 -7.14 25.49
C LEU A 375 26.25 -7.13 24.30
N ARG A 376 26.66 -5.94 23.81
CA ARG A 376 27.66 -5.79 22.75
C ARG A 376 29.00 -6.44 23.11
N GLN A 377 29.44 -6.27 24.36
CA GLN A 377 30.69 -6.86 24.85
C GLN A 377 30.60 -8.38 25.06
N ARG A 378 29.43 -8.87 25.51
CA ARG A 378 29.23 -10.30 25.75
C ARG A 378 29.26 -11.10 24.45
N SER A 379 28.69 -10.55 23.37
CA SER A 379 28.40 -11.24 22.11
C SER A 379 27.51 -12.48 22.29
N GLY A 380 26.67 -12.81 21.31
CA GLY A 380 25.79 -14.00 21.35
C GLY A 380 24.32 -13.72 21.70
N ALA A 381 23.59 -14.80 21.99
CA ALA A 381 22.13 -14.78 22.14
C ALA A 381 21.68 -13.96 23.35
N CYS A 382 20.52 -13.31 23.22
CA CYS A 382 19.79 -12.75 24.34
C CYS A 382 18.80 -13.76 24.92
N ASN A 383 18.57 -13.70 26.22
CA ASN A 383 17.38 -14.31 26.80
C ASN A 383 16.13 -13.44 26.50
N GLU A 384 14.93 -13.96 26.81
CA GLU A 384 13.67 -13.27 26.52
C GLU A 384 13.57 -11.89 27.15
N THR A 385 14.02 -11.72 28.40
CA THR A 385 14.01 -10.42 29.09
C THR A 385 14.97 -9.42 28.46
N GLU A 386 16.19 -9.86 28.12
CA GLU A 386 17.16 -9.03 27.42
C GLU A 386 16.63 -8.59 26.05
N GLN A 387 15.98 -9.49 25.31
CA GLN A 387 15.37 -9.17 24.01
C GLN A 387 14.24 -8.14 24.16
N GLN A 388 13.38 -8.29 25.18
CA GLN A 388 12.31 -7.35 25.48
C GLN A 388 12.87 -5.96 25.81
N ASP A 389 13.89 -5.87 26.67
CA ASP A 389 14.53 -4.61 27.03
C ASP A 389 15.22 -3.94 25.81
N VAL A 390 15.84 -4.72 24.92
CA VAL A 390 16.42 -4.22 23.66
C VAL A 390 15.33 -3.66 22.74
N ASN A 391 14.25 -4.40 22.53
CA ASN A 391 13.13 -3.97 21.70
C ASN A 391 12.47 -2.70 22.28
N ALA A 392 12.30 -2.64 23.60
CA ALA A 392 11.77 -1.45 24.29
C ALA A 392 12.71 -0.25 24.14
N PHE A 393 14.02 -0.44 24.23
CA PHE A 393 14.98 0.64 23.98
C PHE A 393 14.87 1.18 22.55
N VAL A 394 14.83 0.30 21.54
CA VAL A 394 14.75 0.72 20.13
C VAL A 394 13.41 1.37 19.81
N SER A 395 12.30 0.82 20.30
CA SER A 395 10.98 1.42 20.14
C SER A 395 10.94 2.83 20.74
N ASN A 396 11.49 3.03 21.93
CA ASN A 396 11.60 4.35 22.55
C ASN A 396 12.54 5.29 21.78
N LEU A 397 13.68 4.78 21.29
CA LEU A 397 14.62 5.55 20.47
C LEU A 397 13.93 6.00 19.18
N TYR A 398 13.20 5.11 18.53
CA TYR A 398 12.47 5.41 17.32
C TYR A 398 11.41 6.47 17.58
N ALA A 399 10.50 6.24 18.53
CA ALA A 399 9.38 7.13 18.80
C ALA A 399 9.79 8.53 19.30
N ASN A 400 10.87 8.65 20.08
CA ASN A 400 11.27 9.92 20.69
C ASN A 400 12.38 10.65 19.92
N VAL A 401 13.09 9.97 19.02
CA VAL A 401 14.26 10.55 18.32
C VAL A 401 14.12 10.46 16.81
N VAL A 402 13.84 9.27 16.28
CA VAL A 402 13.86 9.03 14.84
C VAL A 402 12.59 9.54 14.18
N GLN A 403 11.43 9.05 14.61
CA GLN A 403 10.14 9.39 14.03
C GLN A 403 9.89 10.90 14.00
N PRO A 404 10.09 11.66 15.09
CA PRO A 404 9.86 13.10 15.06
C PRO A 404 10.77 13.85 14.08
N ALA A 405 11.98 13.31 13.83
CA ALA A 405 12.92 13.90 12.89
C ALA A 405 12.52 13.63 11.43
N ILE A 406 11.93 12.48 11.13
CA ILE A 406 11.62 12.05 9.76
C ILE A 406 10.14 12.23 9.39
N ALA A 407 9.26 12.50 10.36
CA ALA A 407 7.80 12.49 10.19
C ALA A 407 7.30 13.32 9.01
N PHE A 408 7.91 14.49 8.79
CA PHE A 408 7.55 15.42 7.72
C PHE A 408 8.21 15.10 6.37
N LEU A 409 9.19 14.21 6.37
CA LEU A 409 10.01 13.91 5.20
C LEU A 409 9.57 12.62 4.53
N TYR A 410 9.38 11.57 5.31
CA TYR A 410 9.16 10.22 4.77
C TYR A 410 7.76 9.98 4.20
N GLN A 411 6.73 10.71 4.63
CA GLN A 411 5.36 10.51 4.13
C GLN A 411 5.22 11.21 2.78
N LYS A 412 4.97 10.44 1.73
CA LYS A 412 4.87 10.93 0.37
C LYS A 412 3.45 10.75 -0.15
N ARG A 413 2.91 11.81 -0.77
CA ARG A 413 1.64 11.79 -1.49
C ARG A 413 1.91 11.74 -2.99
N PRO A 414 1.76 10.58 -3.64
CA PRO A 414 1.98 10.46 -5.08
C PRO A 414 0.91 11.22 -5.85
N VAL A 415 1.32 12.01 -6.85
CA VAL A 415 0.38 12.72 -7.73
C VAL A 415 -0.11 11.77 -8.81
N PHE A 416 -1.43 11.68 -8.99
CA PHE A 416 -1.98 10.96 -10.13
C PHE A 416 -1.95 11.84 -11.38
N ASP A 417 -1.13 11.46 -12.36
CA ASP A 417 -1.12 12.10 -13.67
C ASP A 417 -1.93 11.31 -14.71
N THR A 418 -3.14 11.80 -15.01
CA THR A 418 -3.97 11.27 -16.11
C THR A 418 -3.29 11.28 -17.48
N SER A 419 -2.26 12.10 -17.66
CA SER A 419 -1.46 12.20 -18.89
C SER A 419 -0.38 11.12 -18.99
N ALA A 420 -0.02 10.49 -17.88
CA ALA A 420 0.97 9.42 -17.87
C ALA A 420 0.49 8.18 -18.63
N THR A 421 1.38 7.57 -19.39
CA THR A 421 1.21 6.24 -20.01
C THR A 421 2.27 5.33 -19.47
N PHE A 422 1.92 4.11 -19.09
CA PHE A 422 2.90 3.11 -18.72
C PHE A 422 2.75 1.88 -19.60
N GLU A 423 3.87 1.51 -20.24
CA GLU A 423 3.97 0.38 -21.14
C GLU A 423 4.94 -0.65 -20.55
N TRP A 424 4.50 -1.90 -20.51
CA TRP A 424 5.35 -3.01 -20.08
C TRP A 424 5.86 -3.80 -21.27
N ASP A 425 7.11 -4.23 -21.18
CA ASP A 425 7.72 -5.25 -22.02
C ASP A 425 8.00 -6.50 -21.21
N GLY A 426 7.77 -7.67 -21.79
CA GLY A 426 8.22 -8.92 -21.18
C GLY A 426 9.72 -9.18 -21.36
N SER A 427 10.45 -8.31 -22.07
CA SER A 427 11.90 -8.45 -22.33
C SER A 427 12.32 -9.78 -22.97
N GLY A 428 11.38 -10.45 -23.67
CA GLY A 428 11.59 -11.79 -24.23
C GLY A 428 11.59 -12.92 -23.18
N CYS A 429 11.27 -12.62 -21.93
CA CYS A 429 10.95 -13.62 -20.92
C CYS A 429 9.70 -14.38 -21.40
N GLY A 430 9.68 -15.70 -21.24
CA GLY A 430 8.58 -16.56 -21.67
C GLY A 430 7.26 -16.27 -20.94
N CYS A 431 6.35 -17.22 -20.98
CA CYS A 431 5.18 -17.15 -20.09
C CYS A 431 5.57 -17.50 -18.66
N VAL A 432 4.66 -17.26 -17.72
CA VAL A 432 4.75 -17.76 -16.34
C VAL A 432 5.19 -19.22 -16.37
N LEU A 433 6.21 -19.56 -15.59
CA LEU A 433 6.69 -20.93 -15.48
C LEU A 433 5.59 -21.81 -14.86
N ASP A 434 5.12 -22.80 -15.62
CA ASP A 434 4.03 -23.71 -15.24
C ASP A 434 4.29 -24.50 -13.93
N LYS A 435 5.54 -24.50 -13.43
CA LYS A 435 5.99 -25.30 -12.28
C LYS A 435 6.58 -24.47 -11.14
N LEU A 436 5.95 -23.36 -10.77
CA LEU A 436 6.26 -22.69 -9.51
C LEU A 436 5.66 -23.47 -8.33
N SER A 437 6.28 -23.36 -7.14
CA SER A 437 5.81 -24.07 -5.94
C SER A 437 4.58 -23.41 -5.26
N GLY A 438 4.10 -22.31 -5.83
CA GLY A 438 2.96 -21.52 -5.34
C GLY A 438 2.77 -20.25 -6.17
N THR A 439 1.92 -19.35 -5.70
CA THR A 439 1.65 -18.06 -6.34
C THR A 439 2.79 -17.07 -6.06
N VAL A 440 3.42 -16.53 -7.09
CA VAL A 440 4.28 -15.35 -6.98
C VAL A 440 3.48 -14.10 -7.35
N TYR A 441 3.39 -13.16 -6.42
CA TYR A 441 2.49 -12.01 -6.51
C TYR A 441 3.27 -10.69 -6.51
N GLY A 442 3.17 -9.91 -7.59
CA GLY A 442 3.86 -8.62 -7.72
C GLY A 442 2.92 -7.43 -7.61
N PHE A 443 3.18 -6.48 -6.71
CA PHE A 443 2.42 -5.22 -6.67
C PHE A 443 3.06 -4.14 -7.54
N TYR A 444 2.25 -3.46 -8.32
CA TYR A 444 2.64 -2.29 -9.10
C TYR A 444 1.93 -1.04 -8.58
N PRO A 445 2.58 -0.27 -7.68
CA PRO A 445 2.10 1.04 -7.28
C PRO A 445 2.08 2.02 -8.47
N TYR A 446 0.99 2.76 -8.62
CA TYR A 446 0.79 3.63 -9.79
C TYR A 446 1.86 4.73 -9.93
N TRP A 447 2.54 5.10 -8.85
CA TRP A 447 3.60 6.12 -8.86
C TRP A 447 4.94 5.61 -9.40
N LEU A 448 5.05 4.32 -9.73
CA LEU A 448 6.17 3.79 -10.50
C LEU A 448 6.06 4.10 -12.01
N ALA A 449 4.92 4.62 -12.47
CA ALA A 449 4.75 5.01 -13.87
C ALA A 449 5.58 6.27 -14.19
N ASP A 450 6.52 6.16 -15.12
CA ASP A 450 7.52 7.20 -15.44
C ASP A 450 7.47 7.66 -16.92
N ASN A 451 6.43 7.31 -17.67
CA ASN A 451 6.30 7.51 -19.13
C ASN A 451 7.33 6.79 -20.00
N GLU A 452 8.17 5.95 -19.41
CA GLU A 452 9.10 5.10 -20.13
C GLU A 452 8.57 3.66 -20.20
N LYS A 453 9.13 2.88 -21.12
CA LYS A 453 8.80 1.47 -21.24
C LYS A 453 9.59 0.70 -20.19
N GLN A 454 8.90 -0.03 -19.32
CA GLN A 454 9.51 -0.80 -18.25
C GLN A 454 9.54 -2.29 -18.61
N THR A 455 10.64 -2.97 -18.31
CA THR A 455 10.75 -4.42 -18.53
C THR A 455 10.34 -5.19 -17.29
N VAL A 456 9.56 -6.25 -17.47
CA VAL A 456 9.02 -7.09 -16.40
C VAL A 456 9.32 -8.56 -16.72
N ASP A 457 9.93 -9.28 -15.78
CA ASP A 457 10.11 -10.72 -15.90
C ASP A 457 8.83 -11.47 -15.53
N PHE A 458 7.93 -11.63 -16.50
CA PHE A 458 6.68 -12.36 -16.28
C PHE A 458 6.87 -13.86 -16.06
N SER A 459 8.06 -14.43 -16.34
CA SER A 459 8.28 -15.88 -16.19
C SER A 459 8.15 -16.33 -14.73
N VAL A 460 8.41 -15.42 -13.78
CA VAL A 460 8.31 -15.70 -12.35
C VAL A 460 7.08 -15.10 -11.69
N LEU A 461 6.27 -14.29 -12.39
CA LEU A 461 5.14 -13.55 -11.81
C LEU A 461 3.80 -14.19 -12.20
N THR A 462 3.27 -15.06 -11.34
CA THR A 462 1.94 -15.67 -11.57
C THR A 462 0.80 -14.64 -11.60
N ARG A 463 0.90 -13.61 -10.75
CA ARG A 463 -0.09 -12.52 -10.69
C ARG A 463 0.61 -11.18 -10.49
N VAL A 464 0.09 -10.15 -11.14
CA VAL A 464 0.50 -8.75 -10.96
C VAL A 464 -0.71 -7.92 -10.56
N ALA A 465 -0.53 -6.98 -9.63
CA ALA A 465 -1.62 -6.20 -9.08
C ALA A 465 -1.39 -4.70 -9.24
N TYR A 466 -2.32 -4.02 -9.91
CA TYR A 466 -2.31 -2.57 -10.03
C TYR A 466 -2.80 -1.93 -8.73
N TYR A 467 -1.95 -1.15 -8.08
CA TYR A 467 -2.24 -0.46 -6.83
C TYR A 467 -2.41 1.04 -7.06
N GLY A 468 -3.66 1.51 -6.98
CA GLY A 468 -4.01 2.92 -7.21
C GLY A 468 -5.51 3.24 -7.26
N LEU A 469 -6.39 2.23 -7.23
CA LEU A 469 -7.83 2.45 -7.20
C LEU A 469 -8.35 2.62 -5.77
N SER A 470 -9.42 3.40 -5.63
CA SER A 470 -10.22 3.56 -4.42
C SER A 470 -11.69 3.65 -4.81
N PHE A 471 -12.56 4.07 -3.88
CA PHE A 471 -13.96 4.38 -4.16
C PHE A 471 -14.42 5.63 -3.40
N ASP A 472 -15.44 6.32 -3.89
CA ASP A 472 -15.98 7.52 -3.23
C ASP A 472 -17.08 7.19 -2.20
N THR A 473 -17.71 8.21 -1.61
CA THR A 473 -18.82 8.03 -0.66
C THR A 473 -20.09 7.44 -1.27
N SER A 474 -20.17 7.32 -2.60
CA SER A 474 -21.24 6.60 -3.29
C SER A 474 -20.92 5.13 -3.55
N GLY A 475 -19.67 4.72 -3.32
CA GLY A 475 -19.16 3.39 -3.67
C GLY A 475 -18.68 3.27 -5.12
N SER A 476 -18.60 4.38 -5.86
CA SER A 476 -18.11 4.36 -7.25
C SER A 476 -16.59 4.25 -7.27
N ILE A 477 -16.03 3.38 -8.11
CA ILE A 477 -14.57 3.25 -8.24
C ILE A 477 -13.97 4.54 -8.80
N ASN A 478 -12.94 5.05 -8.12
CA ASN A 478 -12.15 6.20 -8.54
C ASN A 478 -10.65 5.89 -8.45
N HIS A 479 -9.79 6.79 -8.94
CA HIS A 479 -8.35 6.73 -8.71
C HIS A 479 -7.99 7.48 -7.43
N ALA A 480 -7.06 6.92 -6.66
CA ALA A 480 -6.52 7.59 -5.48
C ALA A 480 -5.74 8.85 -5.86
N ASN A 481 -5.81 9.90 -5.05
CA ASN A 481 -5.15 11.19 -5.31
C ASN A 481 -5.47 11.82 -6.69
N ASP A 482 -6.66 11.58 -7.24
CA ASP A 482 -7.15 12.33 -8.40
C ASP A 482 -7.68 13.71 -7.99
N ASP A 483 -6.76 14.67 -7.82
CA ASP A 483 -7.06 16.04 -7.38
C ASP A 483 -7.99 16.79 -8.34
N LYS A 484 -8.09 16.34 -9.61
CA LYS A 484 -8.91 16.99 -10.64
C LYS A 484 -10.27 16.33 -10.80
N SER A 485 -10.53 15.22 -10.09
CA SER A 485 -11.79 14.46 -10.14
C SER A 485 -12.27 14.19 -11.57
N ASN A 486 -11.33 13.83 -12.44
CA ASN A 486 -11.54 13.67 -13.88
C ASN A 486 -11.16 12.26 -14.37
N PHE A 487 -10.89 11.35 -13.45
CA PHE A 487 -10.67 9.94 -13.74
C PHE A 487 -11.90 9.32 -14.40
N ASP A 488 -11.66 8.70 -15.55
CA ASP A 488 -12.62 7.87 -16.26
C ASP A 488 -11.97 6.50 -16.47
N LEU A 489 -12.43 5.51 -15.72
CA LEU A 489 -11.91 4.14 -15.75
C LEU A 489 -11.88 3.58 -17.19
N LYS A 490 -12.91 3.88 -17.99
CA LYS A 490 -13.01 3.39 -19.37
C LYS A 490 -11.91 3.97 -20.28
N ARG A 491 -11.57 5.24 -20.12
CA ARG A 491 -10.49 5.93 -20.84
C ARG A 491 -9.14 5.46 -20.35
N PHE A 492 -8.96 5.31 -19.04
CA PHE A 492 -7.74 4.80 -18.42
C PHE A 492 -7.38 3.41 -18.97
N LEU A 493 -8.33 2.47 -18.95
CA LEU A 493 -8.12 1.10 -19.44
C LEU A 493 -7.81 1.04 -20.95
N LYS A 494 -8.35 1.98 -21.74
CA LYS A 494 -8.05 2.06 -23.18
C LYS A 494 -6.64 2.60 -23.45
N LYS A 495 -6.13 3.45 -22.56
CA LYS A 495 -4.85 4.15 -22.72
C LYS A 495 -3.66 3.30 -22.28
N ASN A 496 -3.83 2.46 -21.26
CA ASN A 496 -2.74 1.70 -20.64
C ASN A 496 -2.88 0.19 -20.96
N PRO A 497 -2.12 -0.34 -21.94
CA PRO A 497 -2.25 -1.72 -22.39
C PRO A 497 -1.52 -2.75 -21.50
N PHE A 498 -1.12 -2.39 -20.28
CA PHE A 498 -0.37 -3.27 -19.37
C PHE A 498 -1.07 -4.60 -19.09
N VAL A 499 -2.41 -4.61 -19.06
CA VAL A 499 -3.21 -5.84 -18.92
C VAL A 499 -2.96 -6.79 -20.09
N GLN A 500 -2.83 -6.26 -21.31
CA GLN A 500 -2.53 -7.06 -22.50
C GLN A 500 -1.10 -7.61 -22.43
N ALA A 501 -0.15 -6.82 -21.93
CA ALA A 501 1.23 -7.25 -21.75
C ALA A 501 1.31 -8.43 -20.76
N ALA A 502 0.76 -8.31 -19.54
CA ALA A 502 0.76 -9.39 -18.56
C ALA A 502 0.09 -10.68 -19.08
N ARG A 503 -1.08 -10.55 -19.73
CA ARG A 503 -1.80 -11.69 -20.30
C ARG A 503 -1.09 -12.37 -21.47
N LYS A 504 -0.28 -11.63 -22.23
CA LYS A 504 0.55 -12.21 -23.29
C LYS A 504 1.50 -13.28 -22.72
N HIS A 505 1.97 -13.06 -21.50
CA HIS A 505 2.86 -13.94 -20.76
C HIS A 505 2.13 -14.85 -19.75
N ASP A 506 0.80 -14.96 -19.84
CA ASP A 506 -0.05 -15.75 -18.93
C ASP A 506 -0.09 -15.31 -17.46
N SER A 507 0.48 -14.15 -17.14
CA SER A 507 0.36 -13.55 -15.81
C SER A 507 -1.05 -12.98 -15.59
N LYS A 508 -1.66 -13.31 -14.45
CA LYS A 508 -3.00 -12.82 -14.09
C LYS A 508 -2.93 -11.39 -13.57
N VAL A 509 -3.98 -10.60 -13.82
CA VAL A 509 -4.01 -9.18 -13.44
C VAL A 509 -5.07 -8.92 -12.38
N ASP A 510 -4.63 -8.42 -11.22
CA ASP A 510 -5.50 -8.05 -10.12
C ASP A 510 -5.58 -6.52 -9.96
N TRP A 511 -6.74 -6.04 -9.52
CA TRP A 511 -6.96 -4.61 -9.22
C TRP A 511 -7.02 -4.41 -7.72
N VAL A 512 -6.13 -3.61 -7.14
CA VAL A 512 -6.19 -3.29 -5.71
C VAL A 512 -7.08 -2.09 -5.49
N ILE A 513 -8.11 -2.28 -4.66
CA ILE A 513 -9.01 -1.21 -4.21
C ILE A 513 -8.67 -0.88 -2.77
N HIS A 514 -8.16 0.33 -2.58
CA HIS A 514 -7.66 0.83 -1.31
C HIS A 514 -8.70 1.72 -0.62
N LYS A 515 -8.77 1.59 0.71
CA LYS A 515 -9.32 2.61 1.59
C LYS A 515 -8.54 2.77 2.88
N ASP A 516 -8.39 4.02 3.29
CA ASP A 516 -7.62 4.40 4.46
C ASP A 516 -8.47 4.40 5.75
N ARG A 517 -7.76 4.41 6.87
CA ARG A 517 -8.33 4.50 8.21
C ARG A 517 -9.13 5.79 8.43
N TYR A 518 -8.71 6.90 7.80
CA TYR A 518 -9.40 8.17 7.94
C TYR A 518 -10.84 8.09 7.43
N PHE A 519 -11.05 7.49 6.26
CA PHE A 519 -12.39 7.24 5.73
C PHE A 519 -13.23 6.37 6.68
N TRP A 520 -12.63 5.31 7.24
CA TRP A 520 -13.34 4.43 8.17
C TRP A 520 -13.74 5.14 9.48
N ASP A 521 -12.85 5.96 10.04
CA ASP A 521 -13.07 6.62 11.32
C ASP A 521 -13.97 7.85 11.19
N LYS A 522 -13.76 8.70 10.17
CA LYS A 522 -14.46 9.99 10.03
C LYS A 522 -15.70 9.94 9.15
N THR A 523 -15.68 9.14 8.08
CA THR A 523 -16.80 9.09 7.14
C THR A 523 -17.70 7.91 7.45
N TRP A 524 -17.18 6.69 7.42
CA TRP A 524 -17.95 5.46 7.61
C TRP A 524 -18.64 5.42 8.97
N GLY A 525 -17.98 5.86 10.05
CA GLY A 525 -18.57 5.94 11.39
C GLY A 525 -19.87 6.75 11.46
N THR A 526 -20.03 7.78 10.62
CA THR A 526 -21.20 8.68 10.59
C THR A 526 -22.38 8.15 9.78
N LEU A 527 -22.15 7.14 8.93
CA LEU A 527 -23.17 6.59 8.04
C LEU A 527 -24.06 5.57 8.75
N ASP A 528 -25.35 5.57 8.41
CA ASP A 528 -26.27 4.53 8.83
C ASP A 528 -26.01 3.19 8.11
N SER A 529 -26.60 2.11 8.62
CA SER A 529 -26.41 0.76 8.06
C SER A 529 -26.90 0.63 6.60
N SER A 530 -27.91 1.39 6.18
CA SER A 530 -28.42 1.35 4.81
C SER A 530 -27.48 2.07 3.85
N GLN A 531 -26.92 3.20 4.26
CA GLN A 531 -25.93 3.95 3.48
C GLN A 531 -24.66 3.12 3.28
N LYS A 532 -24.16 2.50 4.35
CA LYS A 532 -23.01 1.57 4.29
C LYS A 532 -23.27 0.41 3.32
N ALA A 533 -24.44 -0.22 3.40
CA ALA A 533 -24.82 -1.30 2.48
C ALA A 533 -24.89 -0.83 1.02
N ASN A 534 -25.43 0.37 0.76
CA ASN A 534 -25.52 0.93 -0.58
C ASN A 534 -24.15 1.20 -1.21
N ILE A 535 -23.19 1.68 -0.42
CA ILE A 535 -21.79 1.88 -0.86
C ILE A 535 -21.21 0.55 -1.36
N PHE A 536 -21.33 -0.51 -0.55
CA PHE A 536 -20.82 -1.83 -0.93
C PHE A 536 -21.58 -2.46 -2.11
N ALA A 537 -22.89 -2.26 -2.21
CA ALA A 537 -23.65 -2.71 -3.37
C ALA A 537 -23.17 -2.05 -4.67
N LYS A 538 -22.97 -0.73 -4.65
CA LYS A 538 -22.45 0.03 -5.79
C LYS A 538 -21.01 -0.35 -6.13
N LEU A 539 -20.16 -0.54 -5.13
CA LEU A 539 -18.79 -1.01 -5.32
C LEU A 539 -18.77 -2.40 -5.97
N SER A 540 -19.63 -3.31 -5.54
CA SER A 540 -19.77 -4.66 -6.11
C SER A 540 -20.16 -4.61 -7.59
N ASP A 541 -21.08 -3.70 -7.97
CA ASP A 541 -21.44 -3.46 -9.37
C ASP A 541 -20.26 -2.97 -10.20
N ASP A 542 -19.47 -2.03 -9.69
CA ASP A 542 -18.34 -1.47 -10.42
C ASP A 542 -17.18 -2.46 -10.56
N ILE A 543 -16.88 -3.25 -9.52
CA ILE A 543 -15.91 -4.34 -9.58
C ILE A 543 -16.34 -5.37 -10.63
N PHE A 544 -17.61 -5.78 -10.60
CA PHE A 544 -18.13 -6.74 -11.56
C PHE A 544 -17.96 -6.23 -13.00
N GLN A 545 -18.28 -4.96 -13.26
CA GLN A 545 -18.11 -4.35 -14.58
C GLN A 545 -16.63 -4.21 -14.98
N LEU A 546 -15.76 -3.87 -14.04
CA LEU A 546 -14.31 -3.81 -14.25
C LEU A 546 -13.78 -5.18 -14.70
N LEU A 547 -14.07 -6.25 -13.96
CA LEU A 547 -13.49 -7.59 -14.21
C LEU A 547 -14.12 -8.33 -15.40
N THR A 548 -15.41 -8.13 -15.67
CA THR A 548 -16.11 -8.86 -16.75
C THR A 548 -16.03 -8.21 -18.12
N ARG A 549 -15.52 -6.98 -18.19
CA ARG A 549 -15.37 -6.27 -19.45
C ARG A 549 -14.29 -6.94 -20.31
N THR A 550 -14.65 -7.28 -21.55
CA THR A 550 -13.74 -7.91 -22.52
C THR A 550 -12.75 -6.89 -23.09
N LEU A 551 -11.52 -7.34 -23.34
CA LEU A 551 -10.54 -6.67 -24.17
C LEU A 551 -10.86 -6.90 -25.66
N ASP A 552 -10.47 -5.96 -26.51
CA ASP A 552 -10.61 -6.15 -27.97
C ASP A 552 -9.50 -7.10 -28.44
N ALA A 553 -9.88 -8.34 -28.74
CA ALA A 553 -8.97 -9.42 -29.10
C ALA A 553 -9.44 -10.09 -30.40
N ASP A 554 -8.95 -9.60 -31.54
CA ASP A 554 -9.35 -10.13 -32.85
C ASP A 554 -9.06 -11.63 -33.01
N TYR A 555 -8.02 -12.16 -32.35
CA TYR A 555 -7.69 -13.58 -32.40
C TYR A 555 -8.82 -14.49 -31.85
N ALA A 556 -9.62 -14.02 -30.88
CA ALA A 556 -10.73 -14.81 -30.34
C ALA A 556 -11.81 -15.09 -31.40
N LYS A 557 -11.99 -14.15 -32.36
CA LYS A 557 -12.88 -14.31 -33.51
C LYS A 557 -12.34 -15.37 -34.48
N TRP A 558 -11.04 -15.33 -34.77
CA TRP A 558 -10.38 -16.26 -35.71
C TRP A 558 -10.23 -17.68 -35.16
N THR A 559 -10.21 -17.83 -33.84
CA THR A 559 -10.22 -19.13 -33.16
C THR A 559 -11.62 -19.67 -32.91
N PHE A 560 -12.66 -19.01 -33.44
CA PHE A 560 -14.07 -19.40 -33.30
C PHE A 560 -14.50 -19.62 -31.83
N GLY A 561 -13.94 -18.83 -30.90
CA GLY A 561 -14.25 -18.93 -29.48
C GLY A 561 -13.63 -20.13 -28.75
N ILE A 562 -12.68 -20.84 -29.38
CA ILE A 562 -11.86 -21.86 -28.69
C ILE A 562 -11.02 -21.20 -27.59
N LEU A 563 -10.43 -20.04 -27.90
CA LEU A 563 -9.78 -19.21 -26.90
C LEU A 563 -10.82 -18.26 -26.27
N PRO A 564 -10.92 -18.20 -24.93
CA PRO A 564 -11.78 -17.25 -24.26
C PRO A 564 -11.35 -15.82 -24.59
N THR A 565 -12.32 -14.91 -24.66
CA THR A 565 -11.99 -13.49 -24.86
C THR A 565 -11.42 -12.96 -23.54
N PRO A 566 -10.19 -12.44 -23.52
CA PRO A 566 -9.59 -11.96 -22.28
C PRO A 566 -10.37 -10.76 -21.74
N THR A 567 -10.38 -10.62 -20.42
CA THR A 567 -11.04 -9.52 -19.72
C THR A 567 -10.05 -8.52 -19.14
N GLN A 568 -10.53 -7.38 -18.64
CA GLN A 568 -9.69 -6.31 -18.07
C GLN A 568 -9.00 -6.68 -16.75
N GLY A 569 -9.34 -7.82 -16.14
CA GLY A 569 -8.67 -8.35 -14.96
C GLY A 569 -9.12 -9.77 -14.65
N ASP A 570 -8.38 -10.43 -13.77
CA ASP A 570 -8.58 -11.79 -13.28
C ASP A 570 -8.92 -11.81 -11.77
N GLY A 571 -8.82 -10.67 -11.08
CA GLY A 571 -9.19 -10.57 -9.69
C GLY A 571 -9.22 -9.14 -9.14
N VAL A 572 -9.72 -9.02 -7.91
CA VAL A 572 -9.72 -7.79 -7.12
C VAL A 572 -9.06 -8.08 -5.77
N THR A 573 -8.28 -7.14 -5.25
CA THR A 573 -7.67 -7.22 -3.92
C THR A 573 -8.20 -6.07 -3.07
N PHE A 574 -8.73 -6.38 -1.89
CA PHE A 574 -9.18 -5.36 -0.95
C PHE A 574 -8.06 -4.98 0.02
N ASP A 575 -7.66 -3.72 -0.01
CA ASP A 575 -6.76 -3.11 0.95
C ASP A 575 -7.55 -2.13 1.85
N PHE A 576 -8.27 -2.70 2.81
CA PHE A 576 -9.16 -1.97 3.72
C PHE A 576 -8.53 -1.84 5.12
N ARG A 577 -7.26 -1.45 5.19
CA ARG A 577 -6.54 -1.25 6.46
C ARG A 577 -7.34 -0.35 7.42
N GLY A 578 -7.36 -0.73 8.69
CA GLY A 578 -8.12 -0.04 9.73
C GLY A 578 -9.64 -0.23 9.65
N TYR A 579 -10.15 -1.22 8.90
CA TYR A 579 -11.59 -1.45 8.82
C TYR A 579 -12.24 -1.63 10.22
N PRO A 580 -13.42 -1.04 10.48
CA PRO A 580 -14.02 -1.07 11.81
C PRO A 580 -14.32 -2.49 12.32
N LYS A 581 -14.07 -2.70 13.62
CA LYS A 581 -14.21 -3.99 14.31
C LYS A 581 -15.59 -4.20 14.95
N ASP A 582 -16.53 -3.29 14.72
CA ASP A 582 -17.89 -3.41 15.24
C ASP A 582 -18.68 -4.48 14.46
N ALA A 583 -19.64 -5.11 15.14
CA ALA A 583 -20.40 -6.23 14.58
C ALA A 583 -21.17 -5.87 13.29
N VAL A 584 -21.64 -4.62 13.16
CA VAL A 584 -22.41 -4.18 11.99
C VAL A 584 -21.50 -4.05 10.78
N SER A 585 -20.33 -3.42 10.93
CA SER A 585 -19.35 -3.29 9.86
C SER A 585 -18.81 -4.67 9.43
N ILE A 586 -18.49 -5.56 10.38
CA ILE A 586 -18.04 -6.92 10.06
C ILE A 586 -19.09 -7.69 9.24
N ASP A 587 -20.36 -7.65 9.65
CA ASP A 587 -21.45 -8.31 8.93
C ASP A 587 -21.65 -7.74 7.52
N LEU A 588 -21.54 -6.42 7.36
CA LEU A 588 -21.64 -5.76 6.06
C LEU A 588 -20.52 -6.18 5.11
N LEU A 589 -19.27 -6.22 5.59
CA LEU A 589 -18.13 -6.63 4.77
C LEU A 589 -18.21 -8.12 4.42
N ASN A 590 -18.64 -8.97 5.35
CA ASN A 590 -18.90 -10.39 5.10
C ASN A 590 -19.93 -10.60 3.99
N ARG A 591 -21.08 -9.90 4.05
CA ARG A 591 -22.13 -9.96 3.02
C ARG A 591 -21.65 -9.46 1.67
N PHE A 592 -20.97 -8.31 1.64
CA PHE A 592 -20.38 -7.76 0.42
C PHE A 592 -19.45 -8.75 -0.26
N TYR A 593 -18.56 -9.37 0.51
CA TYR A 593 -17.59 -10.34 0.01
C TYR A 593 -18.28 -11.57 -0.61
N ASP A 594 -19.26 -12.15 0.09
CA ASP A 594 -19.98 -13.34 -0.37
C ASP A 594 -20.79 -13.08 -1.64
N GLU A 595 -21.52 -11.96 -1.67
CA GLU A 595 -22.35 -11.57 -2.81
C GLU A 595 -21.50 -11.31 -4.05
N LEU A 596 -20.37 -10.60 -3.90
CA LEU A 596 -19.44 -10.36 -4.99
C LEU A 596 -18.83 -11.68 -5.50
N THR A 597 -18.32 -12.52 -4.60
CA THR A 597 -17.69 -13.81 -4.95
C THR A 597 -18.67 -14.71 -5.70
N LYS A 598 -19.90 -14.83 -5.20
CA LYS A 598 -20.97 -15.60 -5.85
C LYS A 598 -21.30 -15.06 -7.25
N ARG A 599 -21.39 -13.74 -7.39
CA ARG A 599 -21.69 -13.07 -8.66
C ARG A 599 -20.57 -13.31 -9.68
N LEU A 600 -19.31 -13.16 -9.27
CA LEU A 600 -18.15 -13.39 -10.13
C LEU A 600 -18.01 -14.87 -10.54
N ASN A 601 -18.26 -15.81 -9.62
CA ASN A 601 -18.28 -17.23 -9.93
C ASN A 601 -19.33 -17.60 -10.99
N THR A 602 -20.48 -16.91 -10.97
CA THR A 602 -21.55 -17.11 -11.97
C THR A 602 -21.17 -16.58 -13.36
N ALA A 603 -20.27 -15.58 -13.45
CA ALA A 603 -19.83 -15.00 -14.71
C ALA A 603 -18.85 -15.87 -15.52
N GLY A 604 -18.22 -16.87 -14.90
CA GLY A 604 -17.56 -17.97 -15.62
C GLY A 604 -16.10 -17.78 -16.05
N ASN A 605 -15.32 -16.94 -15.37
CA ASN A 605 -13.92 -16.59 -15.75
C ASN A 605 -12.89 -16.71 -14.60
N ASP A 606 -13.13 -17.59 -13.64
CA ASP A 606 -12.18 -17.88 -12.55
C ASP A 606 -11.64 -16.66 -11.79
N TYR A 607 -12.52 -15.70 -11.50
CA TYR A 607 -12.15 -14.46 -10.83
C TYR A 607 -11.76 -14.66 -9.37
N PHE A 608 -10.69 -13.98 -8.96
CA PHE A 608 -10.21 -13.98 -7.57
C PHE A 608 -10.73 -12.78 -6.79
N VAL A 609 -11.07 -13.02 -5.52
CA VAL A 609 -11.35 -11.96 -4.54
C VAL A 609 -10.33 -12.13 -3.42
N ASN A 610 -9.31 -11.28 -3.40
CA ASN A 610 -8.19 -11.34 -2.47
C ASN A 610 -8.34 -10.30 -1.36
N ILE A 611 -7.67 -10.53 -0.24
CA ILE A 611 -7.62 -9.62 0.90
C ILE A 611 -6.15 -9.28 1.14
N MET A 612 -5.82 -7.99 1.20
CA MET A 612 -4.52 -7.50 1.65
C MET A 612 -4.64 -6.95 3.06
N VAL A 613 -3.68 -7.28 3.92
CA VAL A 613 -3.70 -6.93 5.35
C VAL A 613 -2.27 -6.84 5.89
N THR A 614 -2.04 -5.99 6.89
CA THR A 614 -0.75 -6.00 7.60
C THR A 614 -0.70 -7.14 8.62
N GLN A 615 0.49 -7.64 8.94
CA GLN A 615 0.65 -8.70 9.93
C GLN A 615 0.00 -8.34 11.28
N SER A 616 0.12 -7.08 11.73
CA SER A 616 -0.47 -6.57 12.97
C SER A 616 -2.00 -6.58 13.03
N GLU A 617 -2.70 -6.54 11.89
CA GLU A 617 -4.18 -6.52 11.84
C GLU A 617 -4.82 -7.91 11.77
N LEU A 618 -4.02 -8.95 11.52
CA LEU A 618 -4.50 -10.34 11.48
C LEU A 618 -5.08 -10.79 12.83
N ASP A 619 -5.99 -11.76 12.75
CA ASP A 619 -6.67 -12.37 13.90
C ASP A 619 -7.63 -11.45 14.69
N GLU A 620 -8.03 -10.32 14.10
CA GLU A 620 -8.96 -9.37 14.70
C GLU A 620 -10.09 -8.95 13.73
N GLY A 621 -11.27 -8.62 14.27
CA GLY A 621 -12.40 -8.12 13.48
C GLY A 621 -12.80 -9.04 12.29
N PHE A 622 -12.85 -8.47 11.09
CA PHE A 622 -13.07 -9.23 9.84
C PHE A 622 -11.88 -10.15 9.49
N TYR A 623 -10.67 -9.82 9.92
CA TYR A 623 -9.42 -10.52 9.60
C TYR A 623 -9.11 -11.69 10.53
N ARG A 624 -10.10 -12.17 11.29
CA ARG A 624 -9.97 -13.40 12.10
C ARG A 624 -9.75 -14.60 11.20
N PHE A 625 -8.83 -15.50 11.56
CA PHE A 625 -8.46 -16.63 10.71
C PHE A 625 -9.65 -17.52 10.33
N THR A 626 -10.59 -17.74 11.25
CA THR A 626 -11.81 -18.50 10.99
C THR A 626 -12.73 -17.79 9.99
N ASN A 627 -12.88 -16.47 10.09
CA ASN A 627 -13.68 -15.67 9.16
C ASN A 627 -13.03 -15.67 7.76
N LEU A 628 -11.72 -15.44 7.68
CA LEU A 628 -10.97 -15.49 6.42
C LEU A 628 -11.12 -16.84 5.72
N LEU A 629 -10.94 -17.94 6.45
CA LEU A 629 -11.10 -19.29 5.89
C LEU A 629 -12.53 -19.54 5.39
N GLU A 630 -13.55 -19.07 6.13
CA GLU A 630 -14.94 -19.15 5.70
C GLU A 630 -15.17 -18.38 4.40
N ARG A 631 -14.61 -17.17 4.27
CA ARG A 631 -14.69 -16.37 3.03
C ARG A 631 -14.02 -17.06 1.83
N MET A 632 -12.93 -17.79 2.07
CA MET A 632 -12.17 -18.47 1.01
C MET A 632 -12.83 -19.79 0.57
N THR A 633 -13.43 -20.53 1.50
CA THR A 633 -13.99 -21.87 1.25
C THR A 633 -15.51 -21.87 1.04
N GLY A 634 -16.20 -20.85 1.53
CA GLY A 634 -17.66 -20.83 1.64
C GLY A 634 -18.23 -21.79 2.70
N ILE A 635 -17.39 -22.39 3.55
CA ILE A 635 -17.79 -23.36 4.58
C ILE A 635 -17.71 -22.71 5.96
N GLN A 636 -18.79 -22.78 6.74
CA GLN A 636 -18.78 -22.26 8.09
C GLN A 636 -18.02 -23.19 9.03
N PRO A 637 -17.30 -22.69 10.06
CA PRO A 637 -16.57 -23.52 11.02
C PRO A 637 -17.45 -24.55 11.78
N ASN A 638 -18.75 -24.27 11.88
CA ASN A 638 -19.72 -25.12 12.56
C ASN A 638 -20.39 -26.16 11.64
N ASP A 639 -20.09 -26.13 10.34
CA ASP A 639 -20.62 -27.11 9.40
C ASP A 639 -20.02 -28.50 9.69
N ALA A 640 -20.81 -29.54 9.43
CA ALA A 640 -20.46 -30.91 9.81
C ALA A 640 -19.08 -31.33 9.25
N PRO A 641 -18.31 -32.18 9.96
CA PRO A 641 -16.98 -32.64 9.54
C PRO A 641 -16.91 -33.22 8.12
N SER A 642 -18.04 -33.68 7.57
CA SER A 642 -18.18 -34.18 6.20
C SER A 642 -17.93 -33.14 5.12
N SER A 643 -18.21 -31.85 5.36
CA SER A 643 -18.02 -30.79 4.37
C SER A 643 -16.54 -30.56 4.05
N TYR A 644 -15.66 -30.80 5.02
CA TYR A 644 -14.21 -30.64 4.86
C TYR A 644 -13.51 -31.85 4.24
N GLN A 645 -14.17 -33.01 4.17
CA GLN A 645 -13.59 -34.23 3.56
C GLN A 645 -13.45 -34.13 2.04
N GLN A 646 -14.09 -33.16 1.41
CA GLN A 646 -14.01 -32.91 -0.03
C GLN A 646 -12.89 -31.93 -0.41
N LEU A 647 -12.29 -31.24 0.57
CA LEU A 647 -11.22 -30.28 0.33
C LEU A 647 -9.85 -30.97 0.40
N ASP A 648 -9.00 -30.70 -0.59
CA ASP A 648 -7.57 -31.01 -0.54
C ASP A 648 -6.81 -29.78 -0.03
N ILE A 649 -5.74 -30.01 0.74
CA ILE A 649 -4.81 -28.94 1.17
C ILE A 649 -4.16 -28.26 -0.05
N ARG A 650 -4.13 -28.95 -1.20
CA ARG A 650 -3.60 -28.47 -2.48
C ARG A 650 -4.62 -27.69 -3.30
N ASP A 651 -5.86 -27.54 -2.84
CA ASP A 651 -6.88 -26.80 -3.58
C ASP A 651 -6.47 -25.33 -3.72
N ASP A 652 -6.37 -24.87 -4.96
CA ASP A 652 -6.14 -23.47 -5.28
C ASP A 652 -7.48 -22.71 -5.16
N LEU A 653 -7.70 -22.10 -3.99
CA LEU A 653 -8.91 -21.34 -3.74
C LEU A 653 -8.85 -20.01 -4.51
N LYS A 654 -10.01 -19.57 -5.01
CA LYS A 654 -10.19 -18.30 -5.75
C LYS A 654 -10.12 -17.05 -4.87
N SER A 655 -9.27 -17.10 -3.85
CA SER A 655 -9.04 -16.07 -2.86
C SER A 655 -7.69 -16.29 -2.20
N LYS A 656 -6.88 -15.24 -2.14
CA LYS A 656 -5.59 -15.21 -1.44
C LYS A 656 -5.59 -14.17 -0.33
N ILE A 657 -4.91 -14.47 0.76
CA ILE A 657 -4.65 -13.53 1.85
C ILE A 657 -3.21 -13.03 1.70
N LEU A 658 -3.06 -11.79 1.24
CA LEU A 658 -1.79 -11.13 1.01
C LEU A 658 -1.39 -10.41 2.31
N VAL A 659 -0.36 -10.90 2.97
CA VAL A 659 0.08 -10.38 4.28
C VAL A 659 1.33 -9.54 4.08
N LEU A 660 1.20 -8.22 4.26
CA LEU A 660 2.35 -7.31 4.28
C LEU A 660 3.17 -7.62 5.55
N LEU A 661 4.35 -8.21 5.37
CA LEU A 661 5.21 -8.63 6.47
C LEU A 661 5.99 -7.44 7.03
N GLU A 662 6.02 -7.36 8.36
CA GLU A 662 6.83 -6.36 9.06
C GLU A 662 8.29 -6.82 9.14
N GLU A 663 9.25 -5.90 9.02
CA GLU A 663 10.66 -6.22 9.26
C GLU A 663 10.96 -6.37 10.77
N PRO A 664 11.91 -7.24 11.18
CA PRO A 664 12.75 -8.10 10.34
C PRO A 664 12.06 -9.41 9.94
N VAL A 665 12.07 -9.71 8.63
CA VAL A 665 11.42 -10.88 8.03
C VAL A 665 11.92 -12.22 8.59
N THR A 666 13.17 -12.27 9.07
CA THR A 666 13.79 -13.45 9.70
C THR A 666 12.94 -14.07 10.82
N MET A 667 12.26 -13.21 11.59
CA MET A 667 11.42 -13.58 12.72
C MET A 667 9.95 -13.49 12.39
N THR A 668 9.52 -12.40 11.73
CA THR A 668 8.10 -12.13 11.50
C THR A 668 7.43 -13.16 10.57
N LYS A 669 8.17 -13.76 9.61
CA LYS A 669 7.64 -14.89 8.81
C LYS A 669 7.34 -16.14 9.64
N LYS A 670 8.14 -16.39 10.68
CA LYS A 670 7.97 -17.53 11.59
C LYS A 670 6.83 -17.24 12.57
N ASP A 671 6.75 -16.01 13.06
CA ASP A 671 5.64 -15.55 13.89
C ASP A 671 4.29 -15.64 13.14
N LEU A 672 4.22 -15.19 11.89
CA LEU A 672 3.01 -15.31 11.07
C LEU A 672 2.51 -16.76 11.01
N ARG A 673 3.41 -17.70 10.72
CA ARG A 673 3.08 -19.13 10.72
C ARG A 673 2.60 -19.58 12.10
N LEU A 674 3.34 -19.26 13.16
CA LEU A 674 3.01 -19.67 14.52
C LEU A 674 1.64 -19.13 14.97
N ARG A 675 1.32 -17.88 14.63
CA ARG A 675 0.02 -17.25 14.90
C ARG A 675 -1.12 -17.98 14.20
N ILE A 676 -0.96 -18.35 12.93
CA ILE A 676 -1.94 -19.17 12.21
C ILE A 676 -2.08 -20.55 12.86
N GLU A 677 -0.96 -21.16 13.27
CA GLU A 677 -0.98 -22.48 13.91
C GLU A 677 -1.66 -22.49 15.28
N ASN A 678 -1.59 -21.37 16.01
CA ASN A 678 -2.21 -21.18 17.32
C ASN A 678 -3.59 -20.49 17.25
N GLY A 679 -4.00 -20.01 16.07
CA GLY A 679 -5.21 -19.22 15.82
C GLY A 679 -6.54 -19.99 15.85
N GLY A 680 -6.59 -21.14 16.53
CA GLY A 680 -7.80 -21.95 16.68
C GLY A 680 -8.20 -22.81 15.47
N LEU A 681 -7.36 -22.87 14.41
CA LEU A 681 -7.54 -23.78 13.28
C LEU A 681 -6.74 -25.07 13.47
N TYR A 682 -7.30 -26.21 13.08
CA TYR A 682 -6.68 -27.53 13.25
C TYR A 682 -6.69 -28.34 11.95
N GLY A 683 -5.75 -29.28 11.83
CA GLY A 683 -5.71 -30.26 10.75
C GLY A 683 -5.69 -29.63 9.35
N ILE A 684 -6.59 -30.10 8.48
CA ILE A 684 -6.71 -29.69 7.07
C ILE A 684 -7.01 -28.19 6.96
N LEU A 685 -7.89 -27.63 7.82
CA LEU A 685 -8.29 -26.21 7.77
C LEU A 685 -7.10 -25.26 7.96
N ARG A 686 -6.23 -25.61 8.92
CA ARG A 686 -4.99 -24.88 9.15
C ARG A 686 -4.06 -24.97 7.95
N GLY A 687 -3.90 -26.17 7.38
CA GLY A 687 -3.11 -26.38 6.17
C GLY A 687 -3.63 -25.56 4.99
N LEU A 688 -4.95 -25.56 4.79
CA LEU A 688 -5.62 -24.85 3.70
C LEU A 688 -5.44 -23.33 3.80
N LEU A 689 -5.57 -22.76 5.00
CA LEU A 689 -5.29 -21.34 5.21
C LEU A 689 -3.82 -21.02 4.91
N LEU A 690 -2.87 -21.79 5.47
CA LEU A 690 -1.44 -21.58 5.23
C LEU A 690 -1.11 -21.61 3.73
N ARG A 691 -1.68 -22.55 2.96
CA ARG A 691 -1.48 -22.69 1.51
C ARG A 691 -2.20 -21.65 0.65
N ASN A 692 -2.92 -20.72 1.26
CA ASN A 692 -3.55 -19.60 0.56
C ASN A 692 -3.19 -18.23 1.17
N VAL A 693 -2.30 -18.20 2.16
CA VAL A 693 -1.61 -17.00 2.62
C VAL A 693 -0.38 -16.79 1.74
N ILE A 694 -0.17 -15.56 1.27
CA ILE A 694 1.00 -15.13 0.52
C ILE A 694 1.65 -14.01 1.34
N PRO A 695 2.80 -14.28 2.00
CA PRO A 695 3.56 -13.22 2.65
C PRO A 695 4.17 -12.31 1.58
N VAL A 696 4.03 -11.00 1.79
CA VAL A 696 4.51 -9.94 0.89
C VAL A 696 5.66 -9.22 1.58
N ILE A 697 6.79 -9.10 0.91
CA ILE A 697 7.99 -8.45 1.43
C ILE A 697 8.41 -7.27 0.56
N GLU A 698 8.96 -6.25 1.20
CA GLU A 698 9.78 -5.21 0.59
C GLU A 698 11.23 -5.70 0.53
N PHE A 699 11.82 -5.77 -0.66
CA PHE A 699 13.22 -6.14 -0.83
C PHE A 699 14.03 -4.95 -1.33
N ASP A 700 15.10 -4.65 -0.59
CA ASP A 700 15.93 -3.46 -0.75
C ASP A 700 17.12 -3.64 -1.71
N GLY A 701 17.33 -4.86 -2.23
CA GLY A 701 18.48 -5.18 -3.09
C GLY A 701 19.79 -5.48 -2.35
N HIS A 702 19.80 -5.47 -1.02
CA HIS A 702 21.02 -5.64 -0.22
C HIS A 702 21.14 -7.04 0.38
N ASN A 703 20.14 -7.50 1.15
CA ASN A 703 20.27 -8.73 1.93
C ASN A 703 19.84 -10.00 1.17
N TRP A 704 20.58 -10.36 0.13
CA TRP A 704 20.27 -11.52 -0.72
C TRP A 704 20.23 -12.86 0.00
N GLU A 705 21.04 -13.04 1.05
CA GLU A 705 21.01 -14.27 1.87
C GLU A 705 19.69 -14.40 2.65
N GLN A 706 19.16 -13.29 3.16
CA GLN A 706 17.86 -13.29 3.82
C GLN A 706 16.73 -13.52 2.82
N LEU A 707 16.80 -12.91 1.63
CA LEU A 707 15.82 -13.16 0.56
C LEU A 707 15.78 -14.64 0.15
N GLU A 708 16.93 -15.30 0.02
CA GLU A 708 17.01 -16.74 -0.27
C GLU A 708 16.32 -17.56 0.84
N ASP A 709 16.61 -17.26 2.11
CA ASP A 709 15.96 -17.90 3.26
C ASP A 709 14.44 -17.62 3.33
N ASP A 710 14.00 -16.43 2.91
CA ASP A 710 12.58 -16.06 2.84
C ASP A 710 11.87 -16.86 1.75
N ILE A 711 12.40 -16.88 0.53
CA ILE A 711 11.82 -17.60 -0.63
C ILE A 711 11.71 -19.10 -0.35
N VAL A 712 12.77 -19.72 0.18
CA VAL A 712 12.76 -21.14 0.53
C VAL A 712 11.74 -21.42 1.64
N TYR A 713 11.69 -20.56 2.67
CA TYR A 713 10.72 -20.72 3.74
C TYR A 713 9.28 -20.54 3.25
N PHE A 714 9.02 -19.57 2.37
CA PHE A 714 7.70 -19.31 1.81
C PHE A 714 7.20 -20.47 0.96
N LYS A 715 8.07 -21.04 0.11
CA LYS A 715 7.78 -22.24 -0.68
C LYS A 715 7.28 -23.40 0.18
N ASP A 716 7.95 -23.65 1.30
CA ASP A 716 7.63 -24.82 2.12
C ASP A 716 6.43 -24.61 3.05
N ASN A 717 6.10 -23.37 3.41
CA ASN A 717 5.16 -23.09 4.50
C ASN A 717 3.90 -22.33 4.11
N PHE A 718 3.92 -21.62 2.99
CA PHE A 718 2.83 -20.76 2.56
C PHE A 718 2.33 -21.14 1.16
N GLY A 719 1.35 -20.38 0.65
CA GLY A 719 0.78 -20.56 -0.69
C GLY A 719 1.56 -19.89 -1.81
N GLY A 720 2.59 -19.12 -1.47
CA GLY A 720 3.23 -18.20 -2.40
C GLY A 720 4.25 -17.28 -1.77
N ALA A 721 4.79 -16.38 -2.59
CA ALA A 721 5.65 -15.26 -2.19
C ALA A 721 5.19 -13.97 -2.89
N GLY A 722 5.12 -12.86 -2.15
CA GLY A 722 4.71 -11.57 -2.68
C GLY A 722 5.82 -10.52 -2.58
N PHE A 723 5.83 -9.57 -3.51
CA PHE A 723 6.83 -8.50 -3.57
C PHE A 723 6.17 -7.13 -3.66
N TRP A 724 6.61 -6.23 -2.78
CA TRP A 724 6.27 -4.82 -2.80
C TRP A 724 7.53 -3.96 -3.01
N SER A 725 7.69 -3.26 -4.12
CA SER A 725 6.98 -3.45 -5.39
C SER A 725 7.46 -4.71 -6.13
N MET A 726 6.77 -5.07 -7.21
CA MET A 726 7.26 -6.08 -8.13
C MET A 726 8.62 -5.67 -8.74
N PRO A 727 9.48 -6.64 -9.09
CA PRO A 727 10.74 -6.36 -9.77
C PRO A 727 10.49 -5.73 -11.15
N LEU A 728 11.15 -4.61 -11.41
CA LEU A 728 11.12 -3.87 -12.68
C LEU A 728 12.54 -3.67 -13.17
N ASN A 729 12.73 -3.70 -14.49
CA ASN A 729 14.00 -3.34 -15.13
C ASN A 729 15.20 -4.19 -14.66
N GLU A 730 14.95 -5.44 -14.26
CA GLU A 730 16.00 -6.36 -13.84
C GLU A 730 16.96 -6.67 -15.02
N PRO A 731 18.26 -6.87 -14.74
CA PRO A 731 19.19 -7.31 -15.75
C PRO A 731 18.81 -8.70 -16.28
N ALA A 732 19.12 -8.96 -17.55
CA ALA A 732 18.84 -10.24 -18.17
C ALA A 732 19.50 -11.40 -17.40
N MET A 733 18.74 -12.47 -17.18
CA MET A 733 19.23 -13.65 -16.48
C MET A 733 20.40 -14.33 -17.24
N PRO A 734 21.47 -14.73 -16.54
CA PRO A 734 22.54 -15.51 -17.15
C PRO A 734 22.05 -16.91 -17.56
N ALA A 735 22.67 -17.50 -18.59
CA ALA A 735 22.30 -18.83 -19.09
C ALA A 735 22.57 -19.96 -18.09
N GLU A 736 23.54 -19.77 -17.19
CA GLU A 736 23.83 -20.67 -16.07
C GLU A 736 23.61 -19.91 -14.76
N LEU A 737 22.67 -20.39 -13.94
CA LEU A 737 22.35 -19.80 -12.65
C LEU A 737 23.26 -20.38 -11.56
N SER A 738 23.79 -19.50 -10.70
CA SER A 738 24.52 -19.91 -9.50
C SER A 738 23.60 -20.65 -8.51
N GLY A 739 24.21 -21.32 -7.53
CA GLY A 739 23.50 -21.94 -6.42
C GLY A 739 22.98 -20.98 -5.34
N ARG A 740 23.40 -19.70 -5.34
CA ARG A 740 23.06 -18.71 -4.31
C ARG A 740 22.49 -17.42 -4.89
N CYS A 741 21.50 -16.83 -4.24
CA CYS A 741 20.89 -15.58 -4.71
C CYS A 741 21.83 -14.37 -4.64
N SER A 742 22.78 -14.37 -3.70
CA SER A 742 23.81 -13.31 -3.58
C SER A 742 24.76 -13.22 -4.78
N GLU A 743 24.90 -14.32 -5.54
CA GLU A 743 25.70 -14.38 -6.77
C GLU A 743 24.85 -14.08 -8.01
N ILE A 744 23.55 -14.41 -7.99
CA ILE A 744 22.61 -14.17 -9.09
C ILE A 744 22.24 -12.67 -9.18
N GLN A 745 21.96 -12.05 -8.04
CA GLN A 745 21.60 -10.62 -7.91
C GLN A 745 20.38 -10.17 -8.74
N THR A 746 19.43 -11.09 -8.97
CA THR A 746 18.10 -10.78 -9.49
C THR A 746 17.04 -11.56 -8.73
N ILE A 747 15.90 -10.93 -8.44
CA ILE A 747 14.75 -11.56 -7.79
C ILE A 747 14.21 -12.65 -8.70
N GLY A 748 14.06 -12.38 -10.00
CA GLY A 748 13.64 -13.37 -10.99
C GLY A 748 14.53 -14.62 -10.99
N GLY A 749 15.85 -14.46 -11.06
CA GLY A 749 16.78 -15.60 -11.04
C GLY A 749 16.76 -16.37 -9.72
N CYS A 750 16.62 -15.67 -8.58
CA CYS A 750 16.47 -16.31 -7.27
C CYS A 750 15.19 -17.15 -7.17
N LEU A 751 14.07 -16.65 -7.71
CA LEU A 751 12.80 -17.37 -7.79
C LEU A 751 12.88 -18.58 -8.72
N VAL A 752 13.47 -18.45 -9.90
CA VAL A 752 13.72 -19.59 -10.81
C VAL A 752 14.52 -20.67 -10.09
N ARG A 753 15.57 -20.29 -9.34
CA ARG A 753 16.44 -21.24 -8.68
C ARG A 753 15.78 -21.97 -7.50
N HIS A 754 15.10 -21.24 -6.63
CA HIS A 754 14.65 -21.77 -5.32
C HIS A 754 13.15 -22.01 -5.25
N PHE A 755 12.34 -21.31 -6.04
CA PHE A 755 10.88 -21.36 -6.00
C PHE A 755 10.25 -22.27 -7.06
N GLN A 756 10.99 -22.62 -8.12
CA GLN A 756 10.58 -23.62 -9.10
C GLN A 756 10.56 -25.04 -8.51
N GLN A 757 9.68 -25.91 -9.02
CA GLN A 757 9.60 -27.31 -8.61
C GLN A 757 10.80 -28.12 -9.12
N ALA A 758 11.16 -29.18 -8.38
CA ALA A 758 12.42 -29.90 -8.51
C ALA A 758 12.69 -30.57 -9.87
N GLU A 759 11.66 -30.79 -10.71
CA GLU A 759 11.82 -31.52 -11.98
C GLU A 759 12.62 -30.76 -13.06
N ARG A 760 12.87 -29.46 -12.89
CA ARG A 760 13.64 -28.62 -13.83
C ARG A 760 15.02 -28.17 -13.31
N ASP A 761 15.43 -28.57 -12.10
CA ASP A 761 16.72 -28.20 -11.48
C ASP A 761 17.06 -26.68 -11.51
N GLY A 762 16.06 -25.80 -11.62
CA GLY A 762 16.23 -24.35 -11.70
C GLY A 762 16.77 -23.85 -13.04
N GLN A 763 16.50 -24.54 -14.15
CA GLN A 763 16.85 -24.08 -15.50
C GLN A 763 15.80 -23.12 -16.09
N PRO A 764 16.21 -22.01 -16.72
CA PRO A 764 15.30 -21.11 -17.43
C PRO A 764 14.67 -21.82 -18.64
N ASP A 765 13.54 -21.28 -19.13
CA ASP A 765 12.88 -21.76 -20.34
C ASP A 765 13.80 -21.74 -21.57
N SER A 766 13.58 -22.68 -22.49
CA SER A 766 14.28 -22.67 -23.78
C SER A 766 13.76 -21.52 -24.66
N LEU A 767 14.59 -21.02 -25.58
CA LEU A 767 14.18 -19.99 -26.54
C LEU A 767 12.94 -20.38 -27.37
N LEU A 768 12.75 -21.68 -27.61
CA LEU A 768 11.58 -22.18 -28.33
C LEU A 768 10.30 -22.06 -27.47
N ASP A 769 10.41 -22.38 -26.18
CA ASP A 769 9.30 -22.35 -25.22
C ASP A 769 8.80 -20.90 -25.08
N GLN A 770 9.74 -19.97 -24.87
CA GLN A 770 9.48 -18.53 -24.78
C GLN A 770 8.78 -18.03 -26.05
N PHE A 771 9.32 -18.38 -27.23
CA PHE A 771 8.79 -17.92 -28.51
C PHE A 771 7.39 -18.45 -28.79
N VAL A 772 7.14 -19.74 -28.57
CA VAL A 772 5.82 -20.35 -28.83
C VAL A 772 4.78 -19.76 -27.88
N CYS A 773 5.11 -19.61 -26.59
CA CYS A 773 4.14 -19.11 -25.63
C CYS A 773 3.79 -17.62 -25.85
N GLU A 774 4.80 -16.77 -26.03
CA GLU A 774 4.60 -15.33 -26.30
C GLU A 774 3.78 -15.08 -27.58
N ASN A 775 3.90 -15.98 -28.56
CA ASN A 775 3.22 -15.88 -29.85
C ASN A 775 2.06 -16.88 -30.00
N ARG A 776 1.54 -17.46 -28.92
CA ARG A 776 0.55 -18.56 -28.93
C ARG A 776 -0.67 -18.29 -29.80
N HIS A 777 -1.16 -17.05 -29.81
CA HIS A 777 -2.33 -16.67 -30.61
C HIS A 777 -2.07 -16.80 -32.12
N PHE A 778 -0.84 -16.58 -32.59
CA PHE A 778 -0.46 -16.81 -33.99
C PHE A 778 -0.43 -18.29 -34.32
N PHE A 779 0.07 -19.14 -33.41
CA PHE A 779 0.05 -20.60 -33.58
C PHE A 779 -1.38 -21.14 -33.63
N TRP A 780 -2.27 -20.71 -32.74
CA TRP A 780 -3.69 -21.06 -32.79
C TRP A 780 -4.36 -20.61 -34.08
N THR A 781 -4.11 -19.38 -34.51
CA THR A 781 -4.66 -18.84 -35.76
C THR A 781 -4.15 -19.66 -36.96
N ALA A 782 -2.85 -19.98 -36.99
CA ALA A 782 -2.25 -20.81 -38.02
C ALA A 782 -2.85 -22.23 -38.02
N LEU A 783 -3.05 -22.84 -36.86
CA LEU A 783 -3.69 -24.15 -36.72
C LEU A 783 -5.09 -24.13 -37.31
N MET A 784 -5.90 -23.12 -36.99
CA MET A 784 -7.26 -22.99 -37.50
C MET A 784 -7.30 -22.78 -39.02
N ILE A 785 -6.44 -21.91 -39.56
CA ILE A 785 -6.33 -21.70 -41.01
C ILE A 785 -5.93 -23.01 -41.71
N LEU A 786 -4.92 -23.71 -41.20
CA LEU A 786 -4.46 -24.98 -41.78
C LEU A 786 -5.53 -26.07 -41.68
N ALA A 787 -6.28 -26.14 -40.58
CA ALA A 787 -7.38 -27.08 -40.40
C ALA A 787 -8.52 -26.81 -41.39
N VAL A 788 -8.92 -25.55 -41.57
CA VAL A 788 -9.95 -25.15 -42.54
C VAL A 788 -9.49 -25.43 -43.97
N LEU A 789 -8.25 -25.09 -44.32
CA LEU A 789 -7.68 -25.41 -45.64
C LEU A 789 -7.66 -26.93 -45.88
N SER A 790 -7.23 -27.70 -44.91
CA SER A 790 -7.22 -29.17 -44.97
C SER A 790 -8.63 -29.73 -45.16
N PHE A 791 -9.63 -29.18 -44.46
CA PHE A 791 -11.03 -29.57 -44.59
C PHE A 791 -11.60 -29.24 -45.97
N ILE A 792 -11.37 -28.02 -46.49
CA ILE A 792 -11.80 -27.60 -47.83
C ILE A 792 -11.17 -28.52 -48.89
N LEU A 793 -9.87 -28.81 -48.77
CA LEU A 793 -9.18 -29.72 -49.65
C LEU A 793 -9.83 -31.11 -49.60
N LEU A 794 -10.03 -31.67 -48.40
CA LEU A 794 -10.64 -32.99 -48.20
C LEU A 794 -12.04 -33.09 -48.84
N VAL A 795 -12.90 -32.10 -48.58
CA VAL A 795 -14.25 -32.01 -49.16
C VAL A 795 -14.17 -31.89 -50.68
N SER A 796 -13.27 -31.07 -51.22
CA SER A 796 -13.14 -30.89 -52.67
C SER A 796 -12.78 -32.19 -53.41
N TYR A 797 -12.01 -33.08 -52.78
CA TYR A 797 -11.68 -34.40 -53.34
C TYR A 797 -12.82 -35.40 -53.24
N GLN A 798 -13.56 -35.39 -52.14
CA GLN A 798 -14.73 -36.26 -51.98
C GLN A 798 -15.87 -35.84 -52.91
N CYS A 799 -16.05 -34.55 -53.14
CA CYS A 799 -17.12 -34.01 -53.99
C CYS A 799 -16.77 -34.00 -55.49
N SER A 800 -15.50 -34.05 -55.88
CA SER A 800 -15.08 -33.95 -57.30
C SER A 800 -14.61 -35.27 -57.88
N CYS A 801 -15.52 -36.00 -58.53
CA CYS A 801 -15.20 -37.21 -59.32
C CYS A 801 -14.17 -36.96 -60.44
N ARG A 802 -14.06 -35.71 -60.93
CA ARG A 802 -13.12 -35.30 -61.99
C ARG A 802 -11.67 -35.19 -61.49
N PHE A 803 -11.48 -34.80 -60.23
CA PHE A 803 -10.15 -34.68 -59.61
C PHE A 803 -9.54 -36.03 -59.22
N TYR A 804 -10.40 -37.00 -58.87
CA TYR A 804 -10.01 -38.34 -58.43
C TYR A 804 -9.20 -39.12 -59.47
N GLY A 805 -9.41 -38.87 -60.77
CA GLY A 805 -8.84 -39.64 -61.87
C GLY A 805 -7.53 -39.14 -62.49
N LYS A 806 -7.26 -37.82 -62.49
CA LYS A 806 -6.14 -37.24 -63.25
C LYS A 806 -4.93 -36.78 -62.42
N ASN A 807 -5.13 -36.26 -61.21
CA ASN A 807 -4.06 -35.59 -60.42
C ASN A 807 -3.94 -36.12 -58.99
N LYS A 808 -4.13 -37.44 -58.81
CA LYS A 808 -4.14 -38.09 -57.49
C LYS A 808 -2.88 -37.82 -56.67
N ASN A 809 -1.70 -37.89 -57.28
CA ASN A 809 -0.42 -37.69 -56.56
C ASN A 809 -0.22 -36.24 -56.12
N LEU A 810 -0.54 -35.28 -57.00
CA LEU A 810 -0.46 -33.85 -56.67
C LEU A 810 -1.40 -33.51 -55.50
N TYR A 811 -2.61 -34.07 -55.51
CA TYR A 811 -3.57 -33.85 -54.44
C TYR A 811 -3.11 -34.43 -53.08
N PHE A 812 -2.54 -35.64 -53.06
CA PHE A 812 -1.93 -36.19 -51.84
C PHE A 812 -0.78 -35.31 -51.36
N MET A 813 0.05 -34.79 -52.27
CA MET A 813 1.15 -33.89 -51.93
C MET A 813 0.63 -32.59 -51.28
N VAL A 814 -0.43 -31.98 -51.83
CA VAL A 814 -1.04 -30.74 -51.30
C VAL A 814 -1.71 -30.99 -49.94
N ILE A 815 -2.35 -32.13 -49.74
CA ILE A 815 -2.83 -32.55 -48.41
C ILE A 815 -1.66 -32.70 -47.43
N PHE A 816 -0.59 -33.38 -47.81
CA PHE A 816 0.56 -33.58 -46.92
C PHE A 816 1.20 -32.24 -46.53
N VAL A 817 1.30 -31.31 -47.47
CA VAL A 817 1.83 -29.95 -47.25
C VAL A 817 0.95 -29.12 -46.31
N THR A 818 -0.33 -29.46 -46.13
CA THR A 818 -1.22 -28.75 -45.19
C THR A 818 -1.36 -29.47 -43.84
N ILE A 819 -1.46 -30.80 -43.84
CA ILE A 819 -1.62 -31.61 -42.62
C ILE A 819 -0.34 -31.66 -41.80
N ILE A 820 0.84 -31.84 -42.41
CA ILE A 820 2.10 -31.96 -41.66
C ILE A 820 2.36 -30.67 -40.85
N PRO A 821 2.31 -29.46 -41.44
CA PRO A 821 2.43 -28.23 -40.66
C PRO A 821 1.36 -28.08 -39.58
N ALA A 822 0.11 -28.48 -39.85
CA ALA A 822 -0.95 -28.44 -38.85
C ALA A 822 -0.63 -29.33 -37.64
N LEU A 823 -0.10 -30.53 -37.87
CA LEU A 823 0.31 -31.45 -36.80
C LEU A 823 1.52 -30.91 -36.03
N ILE A 824 2.49 -30.29 -36.71
CA ILE A 824 3.64 -29.66 -36.05
C ILE A 824 3.17 -28.50 -35.16
N VAL A 825 2.32 -27.61 -35.69
CA VAL A 825 1.76 -26.48 -34.91
C VAL A 825 0.92 -26.99 -33.74
N ALA A 826 0.10 -28.02 -33.94
CA ALA A 826 -0.68 -28.63 -32.87
C ALA A 826 0.21 -29.26 -31.78
N LEU A 827 1.32 -29.89 -32.16
CA LEU A 827 2.30 -30.45 -31.23
C LEU A 827 3.02 -29.34 -30.45
N LEU A 828 3.44 -28.26 -31.11
CA LEU A 828 4.05 -27.11 -30.46
C LEU A 828 3.10 -26.47 -29.44
N LEU A 829 1.84 -26.24 -29.82
CA LEU A 829 0.82 -25.75 -28.89
C LEU A 829 0.61 -26.72 -27.74
N LEU A 830 0.49 -28.02 -28.00
CA LEU A 830 0.28 -29.00 -26.94
C LEU A 830 1.44 -29.06 -25.93
N LEU A 831 2.69 -28.88 -26.39
CA LEU A 831 3.87 -28.96 -25.54
C LEU A 831 4.16 -27.66 -24.78
N TYR A 832 3.76 -26.51 -25.33
CA TYR A 832 4.24 -25.20 -24.89
C TYR A 832 3.12 -24.17 -24.64
N ASP A 833 1.85 -24.50 -24.89
CA ASP A 833 0.73 -23.64 -24.51
C ASP A 833 0.18 -24.06 -23.14
N PRO A 834 0.27 -23.19 -22.12
CA PRO A 834 -0.25 -23.50 -20.79
C PRO A 834 -1.76 -23.82 -20.80
N MET A 835 -2.53 -23.30 -21.78
CA MET A 835 -3.95 -23.65 -21.90
C MET A 835 -4.21 -25.13 -22.22
N LEU A 836 -3.22 -25.84 -22.76
CA LEU A 836 -3.30 -27.25 -23.12
C LEU A 836 -2.57 -28.17 -22.12
N GLU A 837 -2.04 -27.63 -21.02
CA GLU A 837 -1.28 -28.41 -20.04
C GLU A 837 -2.09 -29.58 -19.47
N THR A 838 -3.34 -29.34 -19.09
CA THR A 838 -4.27 -30.39 -18.62
C THR A 838 -4.51 -31.50 -19.66
N LEU A 839 -4.38 -31.20 -20.95
CA LEU A 839 -4.48 -32.16 -22.05
C LEU A 839 -3.13 -32.85 -22.32
N ALA A 840 -2.01 -32.18 -22.07
CA ALA A 840 -0.65 -32.68 -22.25
C ALA A 840 -0.23 -33.67 -21.17
N GLU A 841 -0.65 -33.46 -19.92
CA GLU A 841 -0.39 -34.36 -18.79
C GLU A 841 -1.14 -35.70 -18.89
N GLY A 842 -2.23 -35.75 -19.67
CA GLY A 842 -2.97 -36.98 -19.95
C GLY A 842 -2.37 -37.82 -21.09
N ASN A 843 -2.70 -39.11 -21.16
CA ASN A 843 -2.34 -39.97 -22.30
C ASN A 843 -3.10 -39.62 -23.62
N ILE A 844 -3.90 -38.55 -23.63
CA ILE A 844 -4.77 -38.15 -24.74
C ILE A 844 -3.99 -37.80 -26.01
N PRO A 845 -2.84 -37.10 -25.98
CA PRO A 845 -2.05 -36.82 -27.18
C PRO A 845 -1.53 -38.08 -27.86
N LEU A 846 -1.04 -39.03 -27.05
CA LEU A 846 -0.64 -40.34 -27.49
C LEU A 846 -1.82 -41.08 -28.13
N ILE A 847 -3.01 -41.02 -27.50
CA ILE A 847 -4.24 -41.63 -28.03
C ILE A 847 -4.69 -40.97 -29.33
N VAL A 848 -4.61 -39.65 -29.48
CA VAL A 848 -4.99 -38.91 -30.70
C VAL A 848 -4.03 -39.22 -31.85
N VAL A 849 -2.72 -39.27 -31.58
CA VAL A 849 -1.71 -39.65 -32.58
C VAL A 849 -1.84 -41.12 -32.97
N ILE A 850 -2.05 -42.03 -32.01
CA ILE A 850 -2.25 -43.46 -32.26
C ILE A 850 -3.56 -43.70 -33.01
N SER A 851 -4.67 -43.08 -32.58
CA SER A 851 -5.97 -43.25 -33.23
C SER A 851 -6.00 -42.63 -34.63
N GLY A 852 -5.36 -41.48 -34.84
CA GLY A 852 -5.16 -40.90 -36.17
C GLY A 852 -4.32 -41.79 -37.08
N GLY A 853 -3.22 -42.37 -36.57
CA GLY A 853 -2.38 -43.34 -37.27
C GLY A 853 -3.11 -44.64 -37.62
N ILE A 854 -3.90 -45.17 -36.70
CA ILE A 854 -4.75 -46.36 -36.90
C ILE A 854 -5.82 -46.07 -37.95
N LEU A 855 -6.50 -44.92 -37.90
CA LEU A 855 -7.53 -44.56 -38.88
C LEU A 855 -6.93 -44.43 -40.30
N ALA A 856 -5.76 -43.80 -40.42
CA ALA A 856 -5.04 -43.69 -41.68
C ALA A 856 -4.62 -45.06 -42.24
N SER A 857 -4.19 -45.98 -41.35
CA SER A 857 -3.82 -47.35 -41.72
C SER A 857 -5.04 -48.18 -42.15
N ILE A 858 -6.18 -48.03 -41.48
CA ILE A 858 -7.45 -48.69 -41.85
C ILE A 858 -7.94 -48.17 -43.21
N VAL A 859 -7.90 -46.85 -43.44
CA VAL A 859 -8.28 -46.27 -44.73
C VAL A 859 -7.36 -46.73 -45.86
N PHE A 860 -6.05 -46.82 -45.60
CA PHE A 860 -5.08 -47.35 -46.57
C PHE A 860 -5.32 -48.83 -46.86
N TYR A 861 -5.57 -49.64 -45.83
CA TYR A 861 -5.89 -51.07 -45.95
C TYR A 861 -7.18 -51.31 -46.75
N LEU A 862 -8.25 -50.59 -46.44
CA LEU A 862 -9.53 -50.68 -47.15
C LEU A 862 -9.40 -50.26 -48.62
N LYS A 863 -8.56 -49.25 -48.89
CA LYS A 863 -8.24 -48.79 -50.25
C LYS A 863 -7.39 -49.80 -51.03
N GLN A 864 -6.47 -50.49 -50.37
CA GLN A 864 -5.69 -51.57 -50.97
C GLN A 864 -6.57 -52.80 -51.25
N GLN A 865 -7.53 -53.09 -50.35
CA GLN A 865 -8.50 -54.17 -50.52
C GLN A 865 -9.45 -53.91 -51.69
N SER A 866 -9.90 -52.67 -51.90
CA SER A 866 -10.79 -52.32 -53.02
C SER A 866 -10.09 -52.35 -54.39
N GLN A 867 -8.75 -52.27 -54.42
CA GLN A 867 -7.94 -52.36 -55.64
C GLN A 867 -7.56 -53.80 -56.03
N ARG A 868 -7.73 -54.78 -55.14
CA ARG A 868 -7.57 -56.20 -55.48
C ARG A 868 -8.83 -56.69 -56.22
N LYS A 869 -8.79 -56.71 -57.55
CA LYS A 869 -9.81 -57.37 -58.39
C LYS A 869 -10.01 -58.82 -57.94
N ARG A 870 -11.23 -59.19 -57.51
CA ARG A 870 -11.61 -60.59 -57.29
C ARG A 870 -11.49 -61.34 -58.64
N PRO A 871 -10.82 -62.52 -58.70
CA PRO A 871 -10.79 -63.31 -59.92
C PRO A 871 -12.21 -63.80 -60.25
N THR A 872 -12.73 -63.39 -61.42
CA THR A 872 -13.98 -63.91 -61.98
C THR A 872 -13.77 -65.31 -62.54
N ARG A 873 -14.56 -66.29 -62.08
CA ARG A 873 -14.57 -67.67 -62.60
C ARG A 873 -14.87 -67.67 -64.12
N PRO A 874 -14.16 -68.47 -64.93
CA PRO A 874 -14.51 -68.67 -66.33
C PRO A 874 -15.84 -69.42 -66.44
N LYS A 875 -16.76 -68.90 -67.27
CA LYS A 875 -17.98 -69.62 -67.66
C LYS A 875 -17.59 -70.82 -68.51
N GLN A 876 -17.82 -72.04 -68.01
CA GLN A 876 -17.76 -73.25 -68.83
C GLN A 876 -18.82 -73.17 -69.94
N LYS A 877 -18.36 -73.22 -71.19
CA LYS A 877 -19.21 -73.59 -72.33
C LYS A 877 -19.53 -75.07 -72.17
N ALA A 878 -20.81 -75.40 -72.04
CA ALA A 878 -21.27 -76.76 -72.24
C ALA A 878 -21.27 -77.04 -73.75
N VAL A 879 -20.33 -77.89 -74.17
CA VAL A 879 -20.46 -78.73 -75.35
C VAL A 879 -20.64 -80.14 -74.79
N ILE A 880 -21.65 -80.87 -75.24
CA ILE A 880 -21.59 -82.29 -75.63
C ILE A 880 -22.97 -82.72 -76.17
N ALA A 881 -22.89 -83.33 -77.36
CA ALA A 881 -23.71 -84.38 -78.01
C ALA A 881 -25.23 -84.37 -77.88
#